data_AF-A9SPB7-F1
#
_entry.id   AF-A9SPB7-F1
#
_cell.length_a   1.000
_cell.length_b   1.000
_cell.length_c   1.000
_cell.angle_alpha   90.00
_cell.angle_beta   90.00
_cell.angle_gamma   90.00
#
_symmetry.space_group_name_H-M   'P 1'
#
loop_
_entity.id
_entity.type
_entity.pdbx_description
1 polymer ?
#
loop_
_entity_poly.entity_id
_entity_poly.type
_entity_poly.pdbx_seq_one_letter_code
_entity_poly.pdbx_strand_id
1 'polypeptide(L)'
;MEAIRVPGNFPKSSCDLAQGWASPQHTSSCLRKHSDVGTSSLTHPLKNLNSQSGRFKAVFEGGRSSQFLRRFNRNQLLSWDSYTGHGGPAYKLGAANSRISEPEMKQGSSGSVGFSFERKNFRSIASIRVLGEHSSTNVCKSDSFNWVLKGRNRFCLTPICGVENRVALEVVLEAPPPNSPLHSPEAAALESASYLESLSSPRAELGNRSSKATQTLTSLKKTILHSSALTDMSPFRPGHLVECFEVEGRRRLSGEVNISGAKNSALAVLAGAICSEGQVYLEMIPDLHDVRRMFQVLQSVGVKVQRASSGFMIDAKDLTSVEPCSEAVRKLRASFFVIGALLGRKGEAVVPLPGGCNIGARPIDLHVRGLEALGADIEIRQGKVFGRALNGRNLTGGSFFLDYPSVGATETLMMAAALADGHTTLSNVAQEPEVVDLANFLNSCGACIQGAGTNTLSISGIRKLHGTEYCVIPDRIEAGTFLIAAAITRSSISMNPVIPKHLASVIEKLRTIGCQIQVTRSDSLRINCAEMLRSCNVKTLPYPGFPTDLQPQLMSLLTTCSGQSVLEETVFEGRMRQAEELQKLGAQIKMSRNIAIINGKETGSLLYGAPVLATDLRAGAALVLAGLSAEGTTYIEGISHIDRGYEKLDLKLRLLGASIQRAPCLPAELTLE
;
A
#
# COMPACT_ATOMS: atom_id res chain seq x y z
N MET A 1 -59.51 19.30 -9.03
CA MET A 1 -59.63 20.69 -8.55
C MET A 1 -58.25 21.12 -8.14
N GLU A 2 -57.51 22.03 -8.77
CA GLU A 2 -57.69 22.84 -9.97
C GLU A 2 -56.35 22.79 -10.72
N ALA A 3 -56.42 22.58 -12.03
CA ALA A 3 -55.37 22.95 -12.97
C ALA A 3 -55.38 24.47 -13.14
N ILE A 4 -54.30 25.09 -13.65
CA ILE A 4 -54.37 26.07 -14.76
C ILE A 4 -52.96 26.47 -15.25
N ARG A 5 -52.72 26.06 -16.51
CA ARG A 5 -52.18 26.77 -17.68
C ARG A 5 -50.79 27.43 -17.71
N VAL A 6 -50.02 26.91 -18.67
CA VAL A 6 -48.99 27.57 -19.49
C VAL A 6 -49.65 28.52 -20.52
N PRO A 7 -48.98 29.63 -20.89
CA PRO A 7 -48.49 29.84 -22.27
C PRO A 7 -47.04 30.41 -22.23
N GLY A 8 -46.10 30.16 -23.14
CA GLY A 8 -46.18 29.99 -24.59
C GLY A 8 -45.97 31.33 -25.29
N ASN A 9 -44.72 31.70 -25.66
CA ASN A 9 -44.37 32.38 -26.92
C ASN A 9 -42.87 32.74 -27.04
N PHE A 10 -42.28 32.30 -28.16
CA PHE A 10 -41.04 32.82 -28.75
C PHE A 10 -41.31 34.17 -29.45
N PRO A 11 -40.26 34.94 -29.75
CA PRO A 11 -40.01 35.23 -31.17
C PRO A 11 -38.55 35.03 -31.62
N LYS A 12 -38.43 34.75 -32.93
CA LYS A 12 -37.22 34.70 -33.75
C LYS A 12 -36.81 36.10 -34.25
N SER A 13 -35.61 36.13 -34.86
CA SER A 13 -35.07 37.09 -35.84
C SER A 13 -34.22 38.21 -35.23
N SER A 14 -33.14 38.72 -35.84
CA SER A 14 -32.20 38.31 -36.90
C SER A 14 -31.21 39.47 -37.07
N CYS A 15 -29.99 39.17 -37.53
CA CYS A 15 -29.13 40.05 -38.35
C CYS A 15 -28.34 41.23 -37.72
N ASP A 16 -27.02 41.10 -37.93
CA ASP A 16 -26.13 42.06 -38.60
C ASP A 16 -24.99 42.77 -37.81
N LEU A 17 -23.77 42.35 -38.20
CA LEU A 17 -22.63 43.14 -38.70
C LEU A 17 -21.92 44.17 -37.80
N ALA A 18 -20.62 43.92 -37.57
CA ALA A 18 -19.46 44.79 -37.91
C ALA A 18 -18.25 44.38 -37.03
N GLN A 19 -17.21 43.76 -37.60
CA GLN A 19 -15.96 44.39 -38.09
C GLN A 19 -15.08 45.04 -37.01
N GLY A 20 -13.81 44.61 -36.96
CA GLY A 20 -12.76 45.27 -36.18
C GLY A 20 -11.47 44.45 -36.05
N TRP A 21 -10.79 44.18 -37.18
CA TRP A 21 -9.37 43.79 -37.20
C TRP A 21 -8.51 45.01 -37.44
N ALA A 22 -7.52 45.25 -36.57
CA ALA A 22 -6.27 45.93 -36.93
C ALA A 22 -5.20 45.66 -35.85
N SER A 23 -4.06 45.11 -36.28
CA SER A 23 -2.78 45.08 -35.56
C SER A 23 -2.10 46.48 -35.61
N PRO A 24 -0.99 46.74 -34.89
CA PRO A 24 0.33 46.37 -35.41
C PRO A 24 1.46 46.06 -34.37
N GLN A 25 2.35 45.16 -34.79
CA GLN A 25 3.82 45.16 -34.77
C GLN A 25 4.68 45.76 -33.62
N HIS A 26 5.64 44.92 -33.20
CA HIS A 26 7.08 45.14 -32.94
C HIS A 26 7.59 46.38 -32.18
N THR A 27 8.33 46.13 -31.09
CA THR A 27 9.68 46.70 -30.86
C THR A 27 10.54 45.78 -29.98
N SER A 28 11.81 45.67 -30.34
CA SER A 28 12.89 44.89 -29.73
C SER A 28 13.77 45.72 -28.77
N SER A 29 14.40 45.01 -27.82
CA SER A 29 15.73 45.23 -27.21
C SER A 29 16.04 46.52 -26.42
N CYS A 30 16.53 46.36 -25.18
CA CYS A 30 17.83 46.91 -24.74
C CYS A 30 18.35 46.33 -23.41
N LEU A 31 19.68 46.30 -23.32
CA LEU A 31 20.58 45.68 -22.33
C LEU A 31 21.04 46.64 -21.21
N ARG A 32 21.67 46.01 -20.18
CA ARG A 32 22.77 46.45 -19.25
C ARG A 32 22.34 46.60 -17.79
N LYS A 33 22.81 45.75 -16.86
CA LYS A 33 24.14 45.61 -16.20
C LYS A 33 24.50 46.76 -15.24
N HIS A 34 24.62 46.43 -13.96
CA HIS A 34 25.53 46.91 -12.90
C HIS A 34 24.99 46.36 -11.55
N SER A 35 25.71 45.94 -10.51
CA SER A 35 27.11 45.57 -10.21
C SER A 35 27.11 45.04 -8.76
N ASP A 36 28.04 44.12 -8.46
CA ASP A 36 28.31 43.57 -7.13
C ASP A 36 28.73 44.62 -6.08
N VAL A 37 28.46 44.34 -4.78
CA VAL A 37 29.42 44.22 -3.64
C VAL A 37 28.64 44.32 -2.32
N GLY A 38 28.89 43.38 -1.38
CA GLY A 38 28.58 43.59 0.05
C GLY A 38 28.21 42.36 0.86
N THR A 39 29.23 41.61 1.29
CA THR A 39 29.18 40.51 2.26
C THR A 39 28.72 40.94 3.66
N SER A 40 27.81 40.19 4.29
CA SER A 40 27.86 39.92 5.74
C SER A 40 27.11 38.63 6.08
N SER A 41 27.87 37.68 6.62
CA SER A 41 27.49 36.36 7.14
C SER A 41 26.56 36.44 8.35
N LEU A 42 25.57 35.54 8.40
CA LEU A 42 25.16 34.84 9.63
C LEU A 42 24.59 33.46 9.25
N THR A 43 25.10 32.46 9.95
CA THR A 43 25.10 31.02 9.67
C THR A 43 23.86 30.30 10.20
N HIS A 44 23.29 29.39 9.40
CA HIS A 44 22.94 27.99 9.78
C HIS A 44 22.25 27.28 8.60
N PRO A 45 22.83 26.18 8.07
CA PRO A 45 22.02 25.13 7.47
C PRO A 45 22.35 23.74 8.04
N LEU A 46 21.30 23.02 8.41
CA LEU A 46 21.30 21.56 8.62
C LEU A 46 21.79 20.87 7.33
N LYS A 47 22.94 20.17 7.41
CA LYS A 47 23.48 19.34 6.33
C LYS A 47 23.01 17.89 6.47
N ASN A 48 22.49 17.37 5.37
CA ASN A 48 22.21 15.96 5.08
C ASN A 48 23.45 15.07 5.27
N LEU A 49 23.27 13.84 5.79
CA LEU A 49 24.29 12.79 5.88
C LEU A 49 24.19 11.83 4.68
N ASN A 50 25.32 11.65 3.98
CA ASN A 50 25.51 10.75 2.82
C ASN A 50 25.73 9.28 3.23
N SER A 51 25.18 8.32 2.48
CA SER A 51 25.54 6.90 2.52
C SER A 51 26.48 6.52 1.35
N GLN A 52 27.50 5.69 1.59
CA GLN A 52 28.39 5.16 0.54
C GLN A 52 27.94 3.73 0.15
N SER A 53 27.93 3.42 -1.15
CA SER A 53 27.61 2.09 -1.69
C SER A 53 28.67 1.63 -2.70
N GLY A 54 28.91 0.32 -2.80
CA GLY A 54 29.83 -0.30 -3.75
C GLY A 54 29.12 -1.28 -4.68
N ARG A 55 29.53 -1.37 -5.94
CA ARG A 55 28.96 -2.29 -6.95
C ARG A 55 30.02 -3.21 -7.53
N PHE A 56 29.68 -4.46 -7.79
CA PHE A 56 30.50 -5.36 -8.59
C PHE A 56 29.64 -6.32 -9.43
N LYS A 57 30.22 -6.84 -10.52
CA LYS A 57 29.58 -7.79 -11.45
C LYS A 57 30.27 -9.15 -11.36
N ALA A 58 29.49 -10.23 -11.34
CA ALA A 58 29.95 -11.62 -11.32
C ALA A 58 29.19 -12.44 -12.35
N VAL A 59 29.78 -13.52 -12.88
CA VAL A 59 29.13 -14.41 -13.85
C VAL A 59 29.09 -15.84 -13.30
N PHE A 60 27.92 -16.46 -13.34
CA PHE A 60 27.61 -17.83 -12.93
C PHE A 60 27.43 -18.72 -14.18
N GLU A 61 27.87 -19.98 -14.16
CA GLU A 61 27.40 -21.01 -15.11
C GLU A 61 26.94 -22.24 -14.35
N GLY A 62 25.74 -22.74 -14.67
CA GLY A 62 25.28 -24.06 -14.24
C GLY A 62 25.77 -25.15 -15.18
N GLY A 63 26.26 -26.26 -14.64
CA GLY A 63 26.60 -27.45 -15.42
C GLY A 63 26.59 -28.71 -14.57
N ARG A 64 26.00 -29.79 -15.09
CA ARG A 64 26.23 -31.15 -14.58
C ARG A 64 27.55 -31.65 -15.19
N SER A 65 28.46 -32.13 -14.35
CA SER A 65 29.79 -32.72 -14.66
C SER A 65 31.01 -31.77 -14.64
N SER A 66 32.15 -32.38 -14.31
CA SER A 66 33.29 -31.87 -13.54
C SER A 66 34.47 -31.32 -14.38
N GLN A 67 34.23 -30.71 -15.55
CA GLN A 67 35.34 -30.24 -16.40
C GLN A 67 35.08 -28.92 -17.11
N PHE A 68 34.83 -27.80 -16.42
CA PHE A 68 34.93 -26.48 -17.07
C PHE A 68 35.11 -25.35 -16.05
N LEU A 69 36.33 -25.17 -15.52
CA LEU A 69 36.77 -23.91 -14.87
C LEU A 69 38.29 -23.75 -15.01
N ARG A 70 38.74 -23.41 -16.21
CA ARG A 70 40.09 -22.86 -16.45
C ARG A 70 39.99 -21.66 -17.38
N ARG A 71 39.51 -20.53 -16.84
CA ARG A 71 39.87 -19.13 -17.20
C ARG A 71 38.89 -18.16 -16.56
N PHE A 72 39.18 -17.72 -15.35
CA PHE A 72 38.70 -16.43 -14.87
C PHE A 72 39.75 -15.38 -15.27
N ASN A 73 39.40 -14.45 -16.15
CA ASN A 73 40.32 -13.42 -16.61
C ASN A 73 40.26 -12.24 -15.62
N ARG A 74 41.41 -11.85 -15.05
CA ARG A 74 41.55 -10.83 -13.98
C ARG A 74 41.07 -9.41 -14.33
N ASN A 75 40.66 -9.16 -15.57
CA ASN A 75 40.52 -7.81 -16.14
C ASN A 75 39.08 -7.34 -16.43
N GLN A 76 38.04 -7.91 -15.82
CA GLN A 76 36.68 -7.38 -15.93
C GLN A 76 36.14 -6.85 -14.59
N LEU A 77 36.78 -5.80 -14.09
CA LEU A 77 36.23 -4.90 -13.07
C LEU A 77 35.77 -3.63 -13.80
N LEU A 78 34.50 -3.59 -14.18
CA LEU A 78 33.90 -2.40 -14.82
C LEU A 78 33.49 -1.40 -13.72
N SER A 79 34.37 -0.42 -13.50
CA SER A 79 34.24 0.87 -12.77
C SER A 79 33.85 0.88 -11.28
N TRP A 80 34.51 1.79 -10.55
CA TRP A 80 34.22 2.16 -9.16
C TRP A 80 33.74 3.62 -9.20
N ASP A 81 32.43 3.85 -9.14
CA ASP A 81 31.88 5.22 -9.15
C ASP A 81 31.57 5.66 -7.70
N SER A 82 32.43 6.50 -7.14
CA SER A 82 32.15 7.21 -5.90
C SER A 82 31.22 8.40 -6.18
N TYR A 83 29.94 8.29 -5.86
CA TYR A 83 29.04 9.45 -5.85
C TYR A 83 29.39 10.34 -4.64
N THR A 84 29.98 11.52 -4.89
CA THR A 84 30.11 12.58 -3.88
C THR A 84 29.41 13.82 -4.41
N GLY A 85 28.32 14.23 -3.76
CA GLY A 85 27.68 15.52 -4.01
C GLY A 85 28.61 16.65 -3.57
N HIS A 86 28.96 17.52 -4.52
CA HIS A 86 29.62 18.82 -4.43
C HIS A 86 30.57 19.12 -3.25
N GLY A 87 31.87 19.21 -3.58
CA GLY A 87 32.82 20.14 -2.97
C GLY A 87 33.32 19.81 -1.56
N GLY A 88 34.21 18.82 -1.44
CA GLY A 88 35.01 18.55 -0.24
C GLY A 88 36.24 17.70 -0.58
N PRO A 89 37.33 17.75 0.22
CA PRO A 89 38.58 17.09 -0.11
C PRO A 89 38.39 15.56 -0.16
N ALA A 90 38.89 14.94 -1.22
CA ALA A 90 38.83 13.51 -1.44
C ALA A 90 39.63 12.76 -0.35
N TYR A 91 38.94 12.02 0.52
CA TYR A 91 39.59 10.94 1.26
C TYR A 91 39.89 9.82 0.26
N LYS A 92 41.15 9.71 -0.18
CA LYS A 92 41.68 8.53 -0.88
C LYS A 92 41.60 7.33 0.08
N LEU A 93 40.48 6.61 0.08
CA LEU A 93 40.45 5.23 0.56
C LEU A 93 41.19 4.38 -0.48
N GLY A 94 42.39 3.93 -0.12
CA GLY A 94 43.33 3.27 -1.01
C GLY A 94 42.74 2.08 -1.76
N ALA A 95 42.84 2.13 -3.08
CA ALA A 95 42.44 1.11 -4.05
C ALA A 95 43.29 -0.19 -4.02
N ALA A 96 43.86 -0.59 -2.87
CA ALA A 96 45.00 -1.50 -2.88
C ALA A 96 44.80 -2.91 -2.27
N ASN A 97 43.67 -3.28 -1.66
CA ASN A 97 43.64 -4.54 -0.86
C ASN A 97 42.35 -5.38 -0.86
N SER A 98 41.40 -5.18 -1.79
CA SER A 98 40.31 -6.12 -1.99
C SER A 98 40.74 -7.22 -2.98
N ARG A 99 41.31 -8.32 -2.46
CA ARG A 99 41.49 -9.55 -3.24
C ARG A 99 40.17 -10.31 -3.26
N ILE A 100 39.59 -10.52 -4.44
CA ILE A 100 38.59 -11.58 -4.63
C ILE A 100 39.41 -12.87 -4.75
N SER A 101 39.36 -13.74 -3.75
CA SER A 101 39.94 -15.09 -3.84
C SER A 101 39.14 -15.96 -4.80
N GLU A 102 39.79 -16.96 -5.42
CA GLU A 102 39.12 -17.91 -6.32
C GLU A 102 37.92 -18.60 -5.63
N PRO A 103 36.85 -18.92 -6.37
CA PRO A 103 35.70 -19.62 -5.81
C PRO A 103 36.09 -21.00 -5.29
N GLU A 104 35.88 -21.27 -4.01
CA GLU A 104 35.91 -22.64 -3.49
C GLU A 104 34.54 -23.30 -3.65
N MET A 105 34.51 -24.44 -4.36
CA MET A 105 33.34 -25.31 -4.46
C MET A 105 33.19 -26.12 -3.18
N LYS A 106 32.07 -26.00 -2.46
CA LYS A 106 31.67 -26.96 -1.41
C LYS A 106 30.31 -27.54 -1.73
N GLN A 107 30.25 -28.86 -1.89
CA GLN A 107 28.98 -29.59 -1.99
C GLN A 107 28.27 -29.54 -0.65
N GLY A 108 27.14 -28.85 -0.59
CA GLY A 108 26.16 -29.00 0.49
C GLY A 108 25.27 -30.22 0.25
N SER A 109 24.64 -30.73 1.32
CA SER A 109 23.76 -31.91 1.34
C SER A 109 22.51 -31.83 0.44
N SER A 110 22.28 -30.70 -0.25
CA SER A 110 21.19 -30.48 -1.20
C SER A 110 21.64 -30.31 -2.66
N GLY A 111 22.92 -30.53 -2.98
CA GLY A 111 23.42 -30.42 -4.36
C GLY A 111 23.51 -29.00 -4.93
N SER A 112 23.33 -27.97 -4.09
CA SER A 112 23.47 -26.56 -4.49
C SER A 112 24.94 -26.11 -4.43
N VAL A 113 25.40 -25.43 -5.48
CA VAL A 113 26.75 -24.85 -5.59
C VAL A 113 26.66 -23.36 -5.26
N GLY A 114 27.40 -22.90 -4.24
CA GLY A 114 27.42 -21.49 -3.81
C GLY A 114 28.79 -20.85 -3.99
N PHE A 115 28.82 -19.51 -4.13
CA PHE A 115 30.06 -18.72 -4.21
C PHE A 115 30.30 -17.97 -2.89
N SER A 116 31.56 -17.89 -2.48
CA SER A 116 32.00 -17.10 -1.33
C SER A 116 32.95 -16.00 -1.78
N PHE A 117 32.75 -14.76 -1.32
CA PHE A 117 33.72 -13.67 -1.50
C PHE A 117 33.99 -12.94 -0.18
N GLU A 118 35.23 -12.48 -0.03
CA GLU A 118 35.72 -11.84 1.18
C GLU A 118 35.41 -10.33 1.18
N ARG A 119 34.90 -9.83 2.30
CA ARG A 119 34.48 -8.44 2.47
C ARG A 119 35.45 -7.72 3.39
N LYS A 120 35.92 -6.55 2.95
CA LYS A 120 36.41 -5.50 3.84
C LYS A 120 35.49 -4.29 3.70
N ASN A 121 34.86 -3.85 4.79
CA ASN A 121 34.16 -2.55 4.95
C ASN A 121 32.68 -2.39 4.52
N PHE A 122 31.93 -3.43 4.18
CA PHE A 122 30.46 -3.29 3.95
C PHE A 122 29.66 -3.73 5.19
N ARG A 123 28.32 -3.85 5.19
CA ARG A 123 27.49 -4.42 6.29
C ARG A 123 26.51 -5.52 5.83
N SER A 124 25.92 -5.34 4.66
CA SER A 124 24.88 -6.19 4.06
C SER A 124 25.00 -6.18 2.54
N ILE A 125 24.32 -7.12 1.87
CA ILE A 125 24.01 -6.99 0.45
C ILE A 125 22.70 -6.20 0.35
N ALA A 126 22.75 -5.04 -0.31
CA ALA A 126 21.61 -4.14 -0.46
C ALA A 126 20.67 -4.61 -1.58
N SER A 127 21.23 -5.12 -2.68
CA SER A 127 20.44 -5.71 -3.77
C SER A 127 21.29 -6.62 -4.65
N ILE A 128 20.65 -7.60 -5.27
CA ILE A 128 21.22 -8.45 -6.32
C ILE A 128 20.36 -8.28 -7.56
N ARG A 129 20.97 -8.04 -8.72
CA ARG A 129 20.28 -7.89 -10.00
C ARG A 129 20.88 -8.84 -11.03
N VAL A 130 20.05 -9.56 -11.76
CA VAL A 130 20.50 -10.39 -12.89
C VAL A 130 20.71 -9.50 -14.11
N LEU A 131 21.90 -9.57 -14.73
CA LEU A 131 22.28 -8.78 -15.90
C LEU A 131 22.14 -9.61 -17.19
N GLY A 132 20.94 -9.59 -17.80
CA GLY A 132 20.73 -10.03 -19.19
C GLY A 132 20.34 -11.50 -19.40
N GLU A 133 19.39 -11.70 -20.32
CA GLU A 133 18.82 -12.98 -20.74
C GLU A 133 19.68 -13.62 -21.85
N HIS A 134 20.26 -14.77 -21.58
CA HIS A 134 20.73 -15.67 -22.63
C HIS A 134 20.22 -17.08 -22.36
N SER A 135 18.95 -17.30 -22.71
CA SER A 135 18.38 -18.52 -23.29
C SER A 135 16.92 -18.68 -22.87
N SER A 136 16.07 -18.97 -23.84
CA SER A 136 14.68 -19.39 -23.68
C SER A 136 14.51 -20.50 -22.63
N THR A 137 13.53 -20.32 -21.76
CA THR A 137 13.06 -21.20 -20.66
C THR A 137 13.72 -20.96 -19.28
N ASN A 138 12.85 -20.62 -18.31
CA ASN A 138 13.10 -20.30 -16.89
C ASN A 138 13.90 -19.01 -16.57
N VAL A 139 13.17 -17.91 -16.43
CA VAL A 139 13.65 -16.60 -15.95
C VAL A 139 14.06 -16.70 -14.47
N CYS A 140 15.36 -16.70 -14.17
CA CYS A 140 15.87 -16.47 -12.81
C CYS A 140 15.73 -14.98 -12.48
N LYS A 141 14.99 -14.64 -11.42
CA LYS A 141 14.81 -13.26 -10.92
C LYS A 141 15.85 -12.96 -9.82
N SER A 142 15.98 -11.69 -9.42
CA SER A 142 16.82 -11.28 -8.26
C SER A 142 16.58 -12.12 -7.01
N ASP A 143 15.31 -12.51 -6.83
CA ASP A 143 14.80 -13.22 -5.66
C ASP A 143 15.08 -14.74 -5.75
N SER A 144 15.75 -15.19 -6.81
CA SER A 144 16.16 -16.58 -7.03
C SER A 144 17.48 -16.94 -6.34
N PHE A 145 18.05 -16.02 -5.55
CA PHE A 145 19.28 -16.23 -4.80
C PHE A 145 19.09 -15.87 -3.33
N ASN A 146 19.37 -16.81 -2.44
CA ASN A 146 19.54 -16.55 -1.02
C ASN A 146 20.99 -16.17 -0.75
N TRP A 147 21.21 -15.35 0.28
CA TRP A 147 22.55 -15.11 0.79
C TRP A 147 22.60 -15.22 2.30
N VAL A 148 23.75 -15.65 2.80
CA VAL A 148 24.03 -15.73 4.24
C VAL A 148 25.43 -15.19 4.49
N LEU A 149 25.61 -14.44 5.59
CA LEU A 149 26.92 -14.09 6.08
C LEU A 149 27.51 -15.31 6.81
N LYS A 150 28.61 -15.87 6.30
CA LYS A 150 29.33 -16.98 6.94
C LYS A 150 30.62 -16.47 7.59
N GLY A 151 30.63 -16.40 8.92
CA GLY A 151 31.74 -15.85 9.69
C GLY A 151 31.87 -14.32 9.56
N ARG A 152 32.96 -13.75 10.07
CA ARG A 152 33.09 -12.27 10.20
C ARG A 152 33.10 -11.50 8.87
N ASN A 153 33.61 -12.09 7.78
CA ASN A 153 33.92 -11.33 6.55
C ASN A 153 33.55 -12.03 5.23
N ARG A 154 32.60 -12.98 5.21
CA ARG A 154 32.23 -13.69 3.97
C ARG A 154 30.73 -13.73 3.72
N PHE A 155 30.34 -13.34 2.51
CA PHE A 155 28.99 -13.60 2.02
C PHE A 155 28.99 -14.88 1.17
N CYS A 156 27.99 -15.74 1.41
CA CYS A 156 27.72 -16.92 0.63
C CYS A 156 26.40 -16.71 -0.12
N LEU A 157 26.43 -16.76 -1.45
CA LEU A 157 25.25 -16.71 -2.31
C LEU A 157 24.91 -18.12 -2.77
N THR A 158 23.64 -18.51 -2.65
CA THR A 158 23.14 -19.82 -3.04
C THR A 158 21.86 -19.64 -3.87
N PRO A 159 21.79 -20.20 -5.09
CA PRO A 159 20.54 -20.17 -5.85
C PRO A 159 19.46 -21.00 -5.15
N ILE A 160 18.21 -20.52 -5.20
CA ILE A 160 17.04 -21.12 -4.55
C ILE A 160 16.46 -22.27 -5.41
N CYS A 161 16.75 -22.27 -6.71
CA CYS A 161 16.39 -23.32 -7.66
C CYS A 161 17.58 -23.67 -8.58
N GLY A 162 17.56 -24.85 -9.21
CA GLY A 162 18.61 -25.30 -10.11
C GLY A 162 18.78 -24.33 -11.28
N VAL A 163 19.94 -23.67 -11.36
CA VAL A 163 20.28 -22.80 -12.48
C VAL A 163 20.96 -23.67 -13.53
N GLU A 164 20.29 -23.91 -14.65
CA GLU A 164 20.83 -24.78 -15.72
C GLU A 164 21.80 -24.03 -16.65
N ASN A 165 21.77 -22.69 -16.69
CA ASN A 165 22.49 -21.88 -17.69
C ASN A 165 23.37 -20.77 -17.08
N ARG A 166 24.11 -20.05 -17.94
CA ARG A 166 24.91 -18.87 -17.57
C ARG A 166 24.03 -17.74 -17.04
N VAL A 167 24.34 -17.20 -15.86
CA VAL A 167 23.66 -16.04 -15.26
C VAL A 167 24.68 -15.00 -14.84
N ALA A 168 24.64 -13.80 -15.40
CA ALA A 168 25.42 -12.68 -14.90
C ALA A 168 24.65 -11.96 -13.78
N LEU A 169 25.34 -11.60 -12.70
CA LEU A 169 24.80 -10.93 -11.52
C LEU A 169 25.53 -9.61 -11.28
N GLU A 170 24.77 -8.60 -10.89
CA GLU A 170 25.23 -7.36 -10.28
C GLU A 170 24.84 -7.37 -8.81
N VAL A 171 25.81 -7.14 -7.92
CA VAL A 171 25.59 -7.11 -6.47
C VAL A 171 25.95 -5.74 -5.95
N VAL A 172 25.02 -5.12 -5.22
CA VAL A 172 25.20 -3.82 -4.58
C VAL A 172 25.38 -4.03 -3.08
N LEU A 173 26.45 -3.48 -2.52
CA LEU A 173 26.79 -3.57 -1.10
C LEU A 173 26.60 -2.22 -0.40
N GLU A 174 26.09 -2.27 0.82
CA GLU A 174 25.90 -1.11 1.70
C GLU A 174 27.07 -0.97 2.67
N ALA A 175 27.66 0.23 2.77
CA ALA A 175 28.68 0.54 3.77
C ALA A 175 28.03 0.86 5.13
N PRO A 176 28.69 0.55 6.27
CA PRO A 176 28.22 0.99 7.56
C PRO A 176 28.28 2.52 7.69
N PRO A 177 27.42 3.15 8.51
CA PRO A 177 27.48 4.58 8.75
C PRO A 177 28.82 4.97 9.41
N PRO A 178 29.36 6.17 9.14
CA PRO A 178 30.55 6.65 9.83
C PRO A 178 30.21 6.75 11.32
N ASN A 179 30.94 6.00 12.15
CA ASN A 179 30.80 5.81 13.61
C ASN A 179 30.20 4.48 14.11
N SER A 180 30.11 3.42 13.29
CA SER A 180 29.77 2.07 13.82
C SER A 180 30.95 1.41 14.56
N PRO A 181 30.72 0.66 15.66
CA PRO A 181 31.75 0.14 16.57
C PRO A 181 32.51 -1.10 16.04
N LEU A 182 32.71 -1.21 14.73
CA LEU A 182 33.47 -2.30 14.10
C LEU A 182 35.00 -2.22 14.35
N HIS A 183 35.43 -1.41 15.33
CA HIS A 183 36.84 -1.14 15.63
C HIS A 183 37.20 -1.21 17.12
N SER A 184 36.47 -1.93 17.99
CA SER A 184 36.94 -2.21 19.36
C SER A 184 37.41 -3.67 19.54
N PRO A 185 38.58 -3.92 20.18
CA PRO A 185 39.09 -5.26 20.46
C PRO A 185 38.21 -6.10 21.41
N GLU A 186 37.32 -5.47 22.18
CA GLU A 186 36.52 -6.13 23.24
C GLU A 186 35.35 -6.97 22.70
N ALA A 187 34.84 -6.67 21.50
CA ALA A 187 33.78 -7.47 20.87
C ALA A 187 34.27 -8.89 20.45
N ALA A 188 35.58 -9.10 20.36
CA ALA A 188 36.14 -10.38 19.93
C ALA A 188 36.14 -11.46 21.03
N ALA A 189 36.09 -11.07 22.31
CA ALA A 189 36.19 -11.98 23.45
C ALA A 189 34.85 -12.65 23.80
N LEU A 190 33.72 -11.98 23.58
CA LEU A 190 32.39 -12.47 23.96
C LEU A 190 31.80 -13.50 22.98
N GLU A 191 32.18 -13.49 21.69
CA GLU A 191 31.72 -14.48 20.70
C GLU A 191 32.49 -15.81 20.74
N SER A 192 33.67 -15.84 21.37
CA SER A 192 34.50 -17.07 21.40
C SER A 192 33.99 -18.10 22.40
N ALA A 193 33.09 -17.71 23.31
CA ALA A 193 32.51 -18.60 24.33
C ALA A 193 31.26 -19.36 23.82
N SER A 194 30.56 -18.87 22.80
CA SER A 194 29.33 -19.49 22.29
C SER A 194 29.56 -20.57 21.22
N TYR A 195 30.81 -20.85 20.84
CA TYR A 195 31.15 -21.77 19.76
C TYR A 195 31.64 -23.16 20.21
N LEU A 196 31.74 -23.42 21.53
CA LEU A 196 32.22 -24.70 22.06
C LEU A 196 31.13 -25.67 22.57
N GLU A 197 29.84 -25.31 22.52
CA GLU A 197 28.75 -26.18 23.00
C GLU A 197 27.95 -26.92 21.91
N SER A 198 28.28 -26.79 20.61
CA SER A 198 27.49 -27.40 19.54
C SER A 198 28.11 -28.61 18.82
N LEU A 199 29.00 -29.37 19.48
CA LEU A 199 29.56 -30.60 18.91
C LEU A 199 29.69 -31.73 19.95
N SER A 200 28.58 -32.43 20.22
CA SER A 200 28.57 -33.89 20.38
C SER A 200 27.16 -34.41 20.66
N SER A 201 26.62 -35.23 19.75
CA SER A 201 25.79 -36.38 20.12
C SER A 201 26.60 -37.64 19.81
N PRO A 202 26.48 -38.71 20.62
CA PRO A 202 25.66 -39.82 20.14
C PRO A 202 24.85 -40.57 21.23
N ARG A 203 23.89 -41.33 20.69
CA ARG A 203 22.90 -42.27 21.25
C ARG A 203 23.35 -43.21 22.40
N ALA A 204 22.33 -43.61 23.17
CA ALA A 204 21.96 -44.96 23.65
C ALA A 204 22.12 -45.33 25.15
N GLU A 205 20.97 -45.74 25.71
CA GLU A 205 20.70 -46.78 26.73
C GLU A 205 21.00 -46.60 28.24
N LEU A 206 19.91 -46.77 29.01
CA LEU A 206 19.72 -47.43 30.31
C LEU A 206 20.82 -47.38 31.40
N GLY A 207 20.42 -46.92 32.60
CA GLY A 207 20.92 -47.49 33.86
C GLY A 207 21.27 -46.49 34.96
N ASN A 208 20.62 -46.67 36.11
CA ASN A 208 20.91 -46.09 37.44
C ASN A 208 22.36 -45.64 37.70
N ARG A 209 22.51 -44.45 38.30
CA ARG A 209 23.31 -44.23 39.53
C ARG A 209 23.22 -42.78 40.02
N SER A 210 22.50 -42.60 41.13
CA SER A 210 22.61 -41.44 42.00
C SER A 210 23.99 -41.42 42.69
N SER A 211 24.55 -40.20 42.86
CA SER A 211 25.54 -39.78 43.90
C SER A 211 26.56 -38.73 43.45
N LYS A 212 26.63 -38.33 42.17
CA LYS A 212 27.57 -37.27 41.73
C LYS A 212 26.98 -35.86 41.54
N ALA A 213 25.66 -35.69 41.65
CA ALA A 213 25.01 -34.38 41.47
C ALA A 213 25.15 -33.43 42.68
N THR A 214 25.51 -33.95 43.85
CA THR A 214 25.46 -33.19 45.11
C THR A 214 26.77 -32.45 45.44
N GLN A 215 27.88 -32.73 44.77
CA GLN A 215 29.15 -32.00 44.98
C GLN A 215 29.34 -30.80 44.04
N THR A 216 28.67 -30.76 42.88
CA THR A 216 28.82 -29.68 41.89
C THR A 216 27.98 -28.44 42.22
N LEU A 217 26.87 -28.61 42.95
CA LEU A 217 25.96 -27.51 43.34
C LEU A 217 26.52 -26.60 44.44
N THR A 218 27.46 -27.10 45.25
CA THR A 218 28.05 -26.33 46.36
C THR A 218 29.16 -25.38 45.88
N SER A 219 29.83 -25.69 44.77
CA SER A 219 30.85 -24.80 44.17
C SER A 219 30.21 -23.67 43.34
N LEU A 220 29.06 -23.91 42.69
CA LEU A 220 28.34 -22.88 41.92
C LEU A 220 27.66 -21.82 42.80
N LYS A 221 27.21 -22.19 44.02
CA LYS A 221 26.65 -21.21 44.97
C LYS A 221 27.70 -20.25 45.55
N LYS A 222 28.98 -20.61 45.57
CA LYS A 222 30.04 -19.75 46.12
C LYS A 222 30.53 -18.69 45.13
N THR A 223 30.42 -18.94 43.82
CA THR A 223 30.84 -17.98 42.78
C THR A 223 29.78 -16.89 42.53
N ILE A 224 28.52 -17.14 42.82
CA ILE A 224 27.42 -16.17 42.59
C ILE A 224 27.31 -15.11 43.71
N LEU A 225 27.95 -15.33 44.87
CA LEU A 225 27.85 -14.43 46.03
C LEU A 225 28.91 -13.31 46.08
N HIS A 226 29.80 -13.19 45.08
CA HIS A 226 30.83 -12.14 45.03
C HIS A 226 30.93 -11.42 43.66
N SER A 227 29.80 -11.07 43.08
CA SER A 227 29.73 -10.10 41.97
C SER A 227 28.93 -8.88 42.42
N SER A 228 29.64 -7.84 42.86
CA SER A 228 29.10 -6.53 43.22
C SER A 228 28.77 -5.69 41.98
N ALA A 229 28.01 -6.26 41.03
CA ALA A 229 27.61 -5.62 39.77
C ALA A 229 26.08 -5.56 39.60
N LEU A 230 25.34 -5.45 40.71
CA LEU A 230 23.87 -5.37 40.74
C LEU A 230 23.35 -4.01 41.25
N THR A 231 24.14 -2.94 41.10
CA THR A 231 23.76 -1.59 41.56
C THR A 231 23.79 -0.51 40.46
N ASP A 232 23.77 -0.89 39.19
CA ASP A 232 23.57 0.08 38.10
C ASP A 232 22.45 -0.36 37.15
N MET A 233 21.23 -0.46 37.70
CA MET A 233 20.01 -0.42 36.89
C MET A 233 19.73 1.04 36.51
N SER A 234 20.49 1.54 35.55
CA SER A 234 20.11 2.76 34.82
C SER A 234 18.73 2.54 34.16
N PRO A 235 17.83 3.54 34.15
CA PRO A 235 16.52 3.37 33.54
C PRO A 235 16.68 3.11 32.04
N PHE A 236 16.03 2.04 31.57
CA PHE A 236 15.88 1.70 30.16
C PHE A 236 15.52 2.97 29.37
N ARG A 237 16.33 3.33 28.37
CA ARG A 237 16.09 4.55 27.57
C ARG A 237 14.74 4.42 26.84
N PRO A 238 13.80 5.38 26.99
CA PRO A 238 12.45 5.31 26.41
C PRO A 238 12.44 5.69 24.92
N GLY A 239 13.17 4.95 24.08
CA GLY A 239 13.47 5.37 22.70
C GLY A 239 12.64 4.76 21.57
N HIS A 240 11.88 3.68 21.79
CA HIS A 240 11.28 2.90 20.68
C HIS A 240 9.87 2.37 20.93
N LEU A 241 9.05 3.06 21.73
CA LEU A 241 7.63 2.72 21.80
C LEU A 241 6.94 3.21 20.52
N VAL A 242 6.14 2.33 19.91
CA VAL A 242 5.30 2.66 18.75
C VAL A 242 3.84 2.74 19.18
N GLU A 243 3.06 3.57 18.49
CA GLU A 243 1.62 3.61 18.71
C GLU A 243 0.96 2.38 18.08
N CYS A 244 0.17 1.66 18.88
CA CYS A 244 -0.56 0.48 18.45
C CYS A 244 -1.98 0.46 19.01
N PHE A 245 -2.81 -0.45 18.51
CA PHE A 245 -4.05 -0.81 19.18
C PHE A 245 -3.79 -1.96 20.15
N GLU A 246 -4.19 -1.77 21.40
CA GLU A 246 -4.32 -2.81 22.38
C GLU A 246 -5.78 -3.27 22.41
N VAL A 247 -6.03 -4.53 22.07
CA VAL A 247 -7.37 -5.12 21.96
C VAL A 247 -7.49 -6.29 22.92
N GLU A 248 -8.35 -6.20 23.93
CA GLU A 248 -8.69 -7.31 24.81
C GLU A 248 -9.94 -8.02 24.26
N GLY A 249 -9.78 -9.30 23.90
CA GLY A 249 -10.81 -10.04 23.19
C GLY A 249 -11.92 -10.63 24.07
N ARG A 250 -12.76 -11.47 23.46
CA ARG A 250 -13.89 -12.20 24.09
C ARG A 250 -15.01 -11.31 24.66
N ARG A 251 -15.09 -10.05 24.22
CA ARG A 251 -16.23 -9.17 24.55
C ARG A 251 -17.28 -9.19 23.43
N ARG A 252 -18.55 -9.32 23.82
CA ARG A 252 -19.67 -9.15 22.88
C ARG A 252 -19.88 -7.67 22.59
N LEU A 253 -20.24 -7.39 21.35
CA LEU A 253 -20.64 -6.07 20.89
C LEU A 253 -22.16 -5.90 21.06
N SER A 254 -22.60 -4.68 21.32
CA SER A 254 -24.02 -4.34 21.40
C SER A 254 -24.26 -2.87 21.09
N GLY A 255 -25.45 -2.56 20.57
CA GLY A 255 -25.85 -1.19 20.26
C GLY A 255 -25.85 -0.89 18.76
N GLU A 256 -25.64 0.38 18.44
CA GLU A 256 -25.77 0.92 17.09
C GLU A 256 -24.51 1.67 16.68
N VAL A 257 -24.03 1.45 15.46
CA VAL A 257 -22.85 2.14 14.91
C VAL A 257 -23.23 3.03 13.74
N ASN A 258 -22.71 4.26 13.78
CA ASN A 258 -22.82 5.20 12.68
C ASN A 258 -21.74 4.94 11.61
N ILE A 259 -22.16 4.70 10.38
CA ILE A 259 -21.29 4.44 9.23
C ILE A 259 -20.94 5.77 8.55
N SER A 260 -19.65 5.99 8.33
CA SER A 260 -19.12 7.19 7.68
C SER A 260 -19.38 7.14 6.16
N GLY A 261 -19.16 8.27 5.47
CA GLY A 261 -19.20 8.28 4.01
C GLY A 261 -18.05 7.49 3.39
N ALA A 262 -18.29 6.97 2.19
CA ALA A 262 -17.39 6.09 1.47
C ALA A 262 -16.08 6.79 1.13
N LYS A 263 -14.95 6.32 1.68
CA LYS A 263 -13.63 6.89 1.35
C LYS A 263 -13.35 6.84 -0.15
N ASN A 264 -13.64 5.71 -0.79
CA ASN A 264 -13.35 5.52 -2.22
C ASN A 264 -14.19 6.47 -3.10
N SER A 265 -15.49 6.65 -2.78
CA SER A 265 -16.31 7.70 -3.41
C SER A 265 -15.79 9.10 -3.14
N ALA A 266 -15.49 9.42 -1.87
CA ALA A 266 -15.03 10.75 -1.48
C ALA A 266 -13.77 11.14 -2.26
N LEU A 267 -12.80 10.24 -2.42
CA LEU A 267 -11.58 10.50 -3.19
C LEU A 267 -11.88 10.78 -4.68
N ALA A 268 -12.82 10.03 -5.29
CA ALA A 268 -13.22 10.22 -6.68
C ALA A 268 -14.02 11.51 -6.87
N VAL A 269 -15.01 11.79 -6.02
CA VAL A 269 -15.83 13.01 -6.02
C VAL A 269 -14.97 14.26 -5.77
N LEU A 270 -14.01 14.19 -4.84
CA LEU A 270 -13.05 15.27 -4.60
C LEU A 270 -12.19 15.57 -5.84
N ALA A 271 -11.72 14.54 -6.55
CA ALA A 271 -11.04 14.73 -7.83
C ALA A 271 -11.99 15.30 -8.91
N GLY A 272 -13.23 14.81 -8.96
CA GLY A 272 -14.28 15.28 -9.87
C GLY A 272 -14.69 16.73 -9.62
N ALA A 273 -14.55 17.24 -8.40
CA ALA A 273 -14.83 18.65 -8.09
C ALA A 273 -13.94 19.61 -8.89
N ILE A 274 -12.76 19.16 -9.34
CA ILE A 274 -11.93 19.92 -10.29
C ILE A 274 -12.74 20.24 -11.55
N CYS A 275 -13.58 19.33 -12.03
CA CYS A 275 -14.36 19.45 -13.27
C CYS A 275 -15.36 20.62 -13.24
N SER A 276 -15.77 21.11 -12.07
CA SER A 276 -16.76 22.19 -11.92
C SER A 276 -16.14 23.59 -11.99
N GLU A 277 -16.80 24.54 -12.68
CA GLU A 277 -16.46 25.97 -12.61
C GLU A 277 -17.21 26.72 -11.49
N GLY A 278 -18.15 26.06 -10.82
CA GLY A 278 -18.90 26.62 -9.70
C GLY A 278 -18.44 26.08 -8.35
N GLN A 279 -18.97 26.65 -7.28
CA GLN A 279 -18.72 26.18 -5.93
C GLN A 279 -19.47 24.86 -5.68
N VAL A 280 -18.76 23.88 -5.13
CA VAL A 280 -19.30 22.57 -4.78
C VAL A 280 -19.30 22.43 -3.26
N TYR A 281 -20.45 22.12 -2.69
CA TYR A 281 -20.58 21.75 -1.28
C TYR A 281 -20.69 20.23 -1.16
N LEU A 282 -19.79 19.62 -0.39
CA LEU A 282 -19.74 18.18 -0.18
C LEU A 282 -20.02 17.80 1.28
N GLU A 283 -21.00 16.95 1.50
CA GLU A 283 -21.31 16.31 2.78
C GLU A 283 -20.81 14.88 2.85
N MET A 284 -20.77 14.32 4.07
CA MET A 284 -20.34 12.94 4.33
C MET A 284 -18.90 12.64 3.87
N ILE A 285 -18.01 13.63 3.91
CA ILE A 285 -16.58 13.42 3.66
C ILE A 285 -15.90 12.89 4.93
N PRO A 286 -15.40 11.64 4.94
CA PRO A 286 -14.84 11.03 6.15
C PRO A 286 -13.49 11.65 6.52
N ASP A 287 -13.22 11.83 7.82
CA ASP A 287 -11.96 12.41 8.29
C ASP A 287 -10.82 11.37 8.31
N LEU A 288 -10.22 11.15 7.16
CA LEU A 288 -9.18 10.13 6.93
C LEU A 288 -7.87 10.73 6.42
N HIS A 289 -6.74 10.06 6.71
CA HIS A 289 -5.44 10.51 6.21
C HIS A 289 -5.38 10.63 4.68
N ASP A 290 -5.97 9.69 3.95
CA ASP A 290 -5.99 9.72 2.49
C ASP A 290 -6.88 10.85 1.95
N VAL A 291 -7.98 11.20 2.64
CA VAL A 291 -8.83 12.36 2.29
C VAL A 291 -8.11 13.68 2.54
N ARG A 292 -7.42 13.83 3.67
CA ARG A 292 -6.59 15.01 3.97
C ARG A 292 -5.48 15.20 2.92
N ARG A 293 -4.88 14.10 2.45
CA ARG A 293 -3.90 14.13 1.34
C ARG A 293 -4.55 14.56 0.02
N MET A 294 -5.77 14.10 -0.27
CA MET A 294 -6.49 14.56 -1.45
C MET A 294 -6.73 16.06 -1.41
N PHE A 295 -7.11 16.64 -0.25
CA PHE A 295 -7.21 18.09 -0.12
C PHE A 295 -5.89 18.80 -0.43
N GLN A 296 -4.75 18.27 0.02
CA GLN A 296 -3.43 18.83 -0.32
C GLN A 296 -3.15 18.77 -1.83
N VAL A 297 -3.54 17.69 -2.51
CA VAL A 297 -3.44 17.55 -3.97
C VAL A 297 -4.28 18.63 -4.66
N LEU A 298 -5.55 18.78 -4.26
CA LEU A 298 -6.45 19.79 -4.83
C LEU A 298 -5.92 21.22 -4.60
N GLN A 299 -5.52 21.54 -3.38
CA GLN A 299 -4.97 22.86 -3.04
C GLN A 299 -3.71 23.19 -3.84
N SER A 300 -2.88 22.19 -4.15
CA SER A 300 -1.66 22.39 -4.95
C SER A 300 -1.91 22.78 -6.40
N VAL A 301 -3.12 22.53 -6.93
CA VAL A 301 -3.55 22.98 -8.28
C VAL A 301 -4.42 24.25 -8.23
N GLY A 302 -4.53 24.89 -7.06
CA GLY A 302 -5.24 26.16 -6.88
C GLY A 302 -6.70 26.01 -6.42
N VAL A 303 -7.18 24.80 -6.13
CA VAL A 303 -8.53 24.58 -5.60
C VAL A 303 -8.60 25.11 -4.17
N LYS A 304 -9.59 25.95 -3.88
CA LYS A 304 -9.84 26.43 -2.53
C LYS A 304 -10.73 25.42 -1.81
N VAL A 305 -10.31 24.98 -0.63
CA VAL A 305 -11.05 24.05 0.23
C VAL A 305 -11.29 24.73 1.56
N GLN A 306 -12.55 24.83 1.96
CA GLN A 306 -12.96 25.41 3.24
C GLN A 306 -13.84 24.43 3.98
N ARG A 307 -13.57 24.21 5.27
CA ARG A 307 -14.43 23.39 6.12
C ARG A 307 -15.69 24.18 6.47
N ALA A 308 -16.85 23.57 6.29
CA ALA A 308 -18.15 24.09 6.69
C ALA A 308 -18.67 23.32 7.94
N SER A 309 -19.90 23.59 8.38
CA SER A 309 -20.49 23.00 9.58
C SER A 309 -20.61 21.47 9.51
N SER A 310 -21.11 20.92 8.39
CA SER A 310 -21.35 19.48 8.18
C SER A 310 -20.62 18.92 6.95
N GLY A 311 -19.74 19.70 6.33
CA GLY A 311 -19.11 19.33 5.07
C GLY A 311 -17.94 20.23 4.67
N PHE A 312 -17.66 20.28 3.38
CA PHE A 312 -16.60 21.10 2.80
C PHE A 312 -17.11 21.89 1.60
N MET A 313 -16.75 23.17 1.54
CA MET A 313 -16.91 24.01 0.36
C MET A 313 -15.64 23.92 -0.49
N ILE A 314 -15.81 23.60 -1.77
CA ILE A 314 -14.74 23.40 -2.74
C ILE A 314 -14.96 24.32 -3.92
N ASP A 315 -13.96 25.14 -4.23
CA ASP A 315 -13.98 26.07 -5.35
C ASP A 315 -12.77 25.83 -6.27
N ALA A 316 -13.05 25.25 -7.43
CA ALA A 316 -12.07 24.93 -8.48
C ALA A 316 -12.14 25.91 -9.66
N LYS A 317 -12.80 27.07 -9.53
CA LYS A 317 -12.98 28.02 -10.63
C LYS A 317 -11.65 28.47 -11.23
N ASP A 318 -10.73 28.91 -10.37
CA ASP A 318 -9.46 29.53 -10.75
C ASP A 318 -8.26 28.60 -10.48
N LEU A 319 -8.15 27.51 -11.26
CA LEU A 319 -6.98 26.62 -11.18
C LEU A 319 -5.69 27.36 -11.55
N THR A 320 -4.68 27.28 -10.67
CA THR A 320 -3.40 27.99 -10.82
C THR A 320 -2.28 27.11 -11.38
N SER A 321 -2.48 25.79 -11.44
CA SER A 321 -1.50 24.82 -11.94
C SER A 321 -2.21 23.63 -12.58
N VAL A 322 -1.54 22.99 -13.55
CA VAL A 322 -1.91 21.68 -14.12
C VAL A 322 -1.04 20.54 -13.59
N GLU A 323 -0.12 20.85 -12.68
CA GLU A 323 0.76 19.91 -12.00
C GLU A 323 0.46 19.89 -10.49
N PRO A 324 -0.13 18.80 -9.95
CA PRO A 324 -0.28 18.64 -8.51
C PRO A 324 1.07 18.36 -7.82
N CYS A 325 1.14 18.69 -6.53
CA CYS A 325 2.33 18.49 -5.70
C CYS A 325 2.77 17.02 -5.68
N SER A 326 4.02 16.79 -6.11
CA SER A 326 4.62 15.46 -6.22
C SER A 326 4.70 14.69 -4.91
N GLU A 327 4.90 15.36 -3.78
CA GLU A 327 4.96 14.70 -2.49
C GLU A 327 3.60 14.15 -2.06
N ALA A 328 2.53 14.92 -2.25
CA ALA A 328 1.17 14.51 -1.91
C ALA A 328 0.72 13.35 -2.81
N VAL A 329 1.00 13.42 -4.12
CA VAL A 329 0.64 12.38 -5.10
C VAL A 329 1.32 11.04 -4.80
N ARG A 330 2.62 11.05 -4.48
CA ARG A 330 3.34 9.80 -4.17
C ARG A 330 2.81 9.07 -2.94
N LYS A 331 2.19 9.80 -2.00
CA LYS A 331 1.62 9.25 -0.76
C LYS A 331 0.17 8.77 -0.91
N LEU A 332 -0.50 9.06 -2.03
CA LEU A 332 -1.90 8.73 -2.27
C LEU A 332 -2.10 8.25 -3.71
N ARG A 333 -2.23 6.94 -3.94
CA ARG A 333 -2.45 6.42 -5.30
C ARG A 333 -3.70 7.00 -5.99
N ALA A 334 -4.78 7.24 -5.25
CA ALA A 334 -6.02 7.81 -5.79
C ALA A 334 -5.84 9.25 -6.30
N SER A 335 -4.75 9.94 -5.94
CA SER A 335 -4.48 11.27 -6.50
C SER A 335 -4.29 11.24 -8.01
N PHE A 336 -3.98 10.07 -8.60
CA PHE A 336 -3.84 9.95 -10.05
C PHE A 336 -5.13 10.29 -10.80
N PHE A 337 -6.30 10.18 -10.14
CA PHE A 337 -7.61 10.50 -10.74
C PHE A 337 -7.71 11.94 -11.24
N VAL A 338 -6.97 12.87 -10.63
CA VAL A 338 -6.98 14.29 -11.02
C VAL A 338 -6.50 14.52 -12.46
N ILE A 339 -5.75 13.57 -13.06
CA ILE A 339 -5.32 13.69 -14.45
C ILE A 339 -6.51 13.79 -15.42
N GLY A 340 -7.57 13.01 -15.17
CA GLY A 340 -8.77 13.01 -16.02
C GLY A 340 -9.51 14.34 -15.95
N ALA A 341 -9.69 14.85 -14.73
CA ALA A 341 -10.35 16.13 -14.51
C ALA A 341 -9.54 17.33 -15.05
N LEU A 342 -8.21 17.33 -14.85
CA LEU A 342 -7.32 18.39 -15.36
C LEU A 342 -7.27 18.38 -16.89
N LEU A 343 -7.12 17.22 -17.53
CA LEU A 343 -7.15 17.12 -18.99
C LEU A 343 -8.51 17.56 -19.56
N GLY A 344 -9.61 17.14 -18.94
CA GLY A 344 -10.95 17.57 -19.35
C GLY A 344 -11.14 19.10 -19.26
N ARG A 345 -10.61 19.75 -18.21
CA ARG A 345 -10.80 21.20 -18.01
C ARG A 345 -9.79 22.11 -18.67
N LYS A 346 -8.54 21.69 -18.77
CA LYS A 346 -7.42 22.54 -19.22
C LYS A 346 -6.80 22.06 -20.52
N GLY A 347 -7.17 20.86 -21.00
CA GLY A 347 -6.52 20.24 -22.16
C GLY A 347 -5.07 19.82 -21.90
N GLU A 348 -4.58 19.95 -20.67
CA GLU A 348 -3.21 19.64 -20.26
C GLU A 348 -3.19 19.20 -18.79
N ALA A 349 -2.33 18.21 -18.47
CA ALA A 349 -2.06 17.79 -17.12
C ALA A 349 -0.64 17.20 -16.99
N VAL A 350 0.03 17.45 -15.87
CA VAL A 350 1.32 16.81 -15.54
C VAL A 350 1.20 16.16 -14.19
N VAL A 351 0.94 14.85 -14.14
CA VAL A 351 0.66 14.14 -12.89
C VAL A 351 1.79 13.16 -12.57
N PRO A 352 2.44 13.28 -11.40
CA PRO A 352 3.44 12.31 -10.96
C PRO A 352 2.89 10.89 -10.92
N LEU A 353 3.72 9.91 -11.25
CA LEU A 353 3.33 8.51 -11.12
C LEU A 353 2.96 8.24 -9.65
N PRO A 354 1.82 7.55 -9.40
CA PRO A 354 1.46 7.20 -8.05
C PRO A 354 2.52 6.27 -7.45
N GLY A 355 2.72 6.37 -6.13
CA GLY A 355 3.65 5.48 -5.42
C GLY A 355 3.27 3.99 -5.53
N GLY A 356 4.23 3.13 -5.18
CA GLY A 356 4.01 1.69 -5.06
C GLY A 356 3.00 1.35 -3.97
N CYS A 357 2.24 0.27 -4.16
CA CYS A 357 1.28 -0.25 -3.19
C CYS A 357 1.63 -1.69 -2.85
N ASN A 358 1.67 -2.03 -1.57
CA ASN A 358 2.15 -3.35 -1.11
C ASN A 358 1.21 -4.52 -1.41
N ILE A 359 0.02 -4.27 -1.98
CA ILE A 359 -0.99 -5.30 -2.26
C ILE A 359 -0.88 -5.91 -3.67
N GLY A 360 0.05 -5.45 -4.51
CA GLY A 360 0.28 -6.00 -5.85
C GLY A 360 0.56 -4.96 -6.93
N ALA A 361 0.85 -5.43 -8.14
CA ALA A 361 1.03 -4.56 -9.29
C ALA A 361 -0.28 -3.86 -9.62
N ARG A 362 -0.24 -2.52 -9.71
CA ARG A 362 -1.37 -1.69 -10.11
C ARG A 362 -0.86 -0.76 -11.22
N PRO A 363 -0.80 -1.24 -12.47
CA PRO A 363 -0.36 -0.40 -13.57
C PRO A 363 -1.37 0.73 -13.83
N ILE A 364 -0.95 1.72 -14.61
CA ILE A 364 -1.79 2.86 -15.03
C ILE A 364 -2.06 2.80 -16.55
N ASP A 365 -1.70 1.71 -17.20
CA ASP A 365 -1.79 1.49 -18.65
C ASP A 365 -3.21 1.69 -19.19
N LEU A 366 -4.24 1.20 -18.48
CA LEU A 366 -5.64 1.39 -18.86
C LEU A 366 -6.06 2.86 -18.80
N HIS A 367 -5.50 3.64 -17.88
CA HIS A 367 -5.77 5.08 -17.83
C HIS A 367 -5.13 5.78 -19.03
N VAL A 368 -3.86 5.46 -19.31
CA VAL A 368 -3.10 6.05 -20.42
C VAL A 368 -3.76 5.76 -21.76
N ARG A 369 -3.98 4.48 -22.08
CA ARG A 369 -4.61 4.05 -23.33
C ARG A 369 -6.02 4.61 -23.49
N GLY A 370 -6.78 4.71 -22.40
CA GLY A 370 -8.11 5.28 -22.43
C GLY A 370 -8.08 6.79 -22.70
N LEU A 371 -7.16 7.54 -22.10
CA LEU A 371 -7.01 8.98 -22.36
C LEU A 371 -6.52 9.23 -23.79
N GLU A 372 -5.62 8.40 -24.32
CA GLU A 372 -5.20 8.43 -25.72
C GLU A 372 -6.39 8.20 -26.67
N ALA A 373 -7.28 7.25 -26.34
CA ALA A 373 -8.51 7.01 -27.10
C ALA A 373 -9.49 8.20 -27.05
N LEU A 374 -9.34 9.11 -26.08
CA LEU A 374 -10.06 10.39 -25.99
C LEU A 374 -9.27 11.56 -26.58
N GLY A 375 -8.27 11.29 -27.43
CA GLY A 375 -7.52 12.31 -28.14
C GLY A 375 -6.46 13.03 -27.30
N ALA A 376 -5.95 12.40 -26.25
CA ALA A 376 -4.76 12.88 -25.53
C ALA A 376 -3.46 12.32 -26.14
N ASP A 377 -2.42 13.14 -26.21
CA ASP A 377 -1.02 12.72 -26.31
C ASP A 377 -0.49 12.51 -24.89
N ILE A 378 -0.04 11.30 -24.57
CA ILE A 378 0.45 10.94 -23.23
C ILE A 378 1.92 10.51 -23.31
N GLU A 379 2.77 11.19 -22.54
CA GLU A 379 4.19 10.87 -22.43
C GLU A 379 4.57 10.60 -20.97
N ILE A 380 5.20 9.46 -20.70
CA ILE A 380 5.74 9.14 -19.38
C ILE A 380 7.24 9.40 -19.37
N ARG A 381 7.66 10.45 -18.66
CA ARG A 381 9.08 10.79 -18.48
C ARG A 381 9.36 11.29 -17.07
N GLN A 382 10.57 11.04 -16.58
CA GLN A 382 11.03 11.51 -15.26
C GLN A 382 10.08 11.16 -14.09
N GLY A 383 9.39 10.02 -14.17
CA GLY A 383 8.45 9.60 -13.12
C GLY A 383 7.14 10.40 -13.08
N LYS A 384 6.79 11.12 -14.15
CA LYS A 384 5.52 11.84 -14.31
C LYS A 384 4.85 11.45 -15.63
N VAL A 385 3.54 11.60 -15.66
CA VAL A 385 2.68 11.46 -16.83
C VAL A 385 2.36 12.86 -17.33
N PHE A 386 2.84 13.21 -18.51
CA PHE A 386 2.50 14.43 -19.23
C PHE A 386 1.36 14.08 -20.17
N GLY A 387 0.25 14.81 -20.09
CA GLY A 387 -0.87 14.63 -20.99
C GLY A 387 -1.27 15.97 -21.62
N ARG A 388 -1.56 15.94 -22.91
CA ARG A 388 -2.08 17.11 -23.64
C ARG A 388 -3.11 16.69 -24.68
N ALA A 389 -4.17 17.46 -24.85
CA ALA A 389 -5.11 17.25 -25.94
C ALA A 389 -4.42 17.43 -27.31
N LEU A 390 -4.57 16.48 -28.23
CA LEU A 390 -3.93 16.49 -29.55
C LEU A 390 -4.32 17.71 -30.39
N ASN A 391 -5.55 18.19 -30.26
CA ASN A 391 -6.03 19.39 -30.94
C ASN A 391 -5.60 20.71 -30.23
N GLY A 392 -4.87 20.61 -29.11
CA GLY A 392 -4.37 21.73 -28.32
C GLY A 392 -5.41 22.48 -27.49
N ARG A 393 -6.66 22.00 -27.41
CA ARG A 393 -7.76 22.65 -26.68
C ARG A 393 -8.47 21.69 -25.73
N ASN A 394 -9.16 20.69 -26.29
CA ASN A 394 -10.05 19.79 -25.55
C ASN A 394 -9.78 18.35 -25.95
N LEU A 395 -10.03 17.43 -25.03
CA LEU A 395 -10.17 16.01 -25.39
C LEU A 395 -11.31 15.84 -26.38
N THR A 396 -11.26 14.78 -27.18
CA THR A 396 -12.32 14.41 -28.12
C THR A 396 -13.04 13.16 -27.63
N GLY A 397 -14.35 13.10 -27.82
CA GLY A 397 -15.11 11.89 -27.56
C GLY A 397 -14.65 10.73 -28.44
N GLY A 398 -14.78 9.51 -27.92
CA GLY A 398 -14.33 8.30 -28.60
C GLY A 398 -14.87 7.04 -27.97
N SER A 399 -14.40 5.87 -28.44
CA SER A 399 -14.78 4.59 -27.87
C SER A 399 -13.57 3.90 -27.27
N PHE A 400 -13.71 3.36 -26.05
CA PHE A 400 -12.65 2.60 -25.40
C PHE A 400 -13.21 1.38 -24.67
N PHE A 401 -12.61 0.22 -24.93
CA PHE A 401 -12.90 -1.02 -24.22
C PHE A 401 -11.81 -1.26 -23.17
N LEU A 402 -12.20 -1.39 -21.91
CA LEU A 402 -11.26 -1.71 -20.84
C LEU A 402 -11.00 -3.23 -20.83
N ASP A 403 -9.74 -3.65 -20.89
CA ASP A 403 -9.38 -5.08 -20.82
C ASP A 403 -9.73 -5.71 -19.46
N TYR A 404 -9.88 -4.87 -18.43
CA TYR A 404 -10.34 -5.24 -17.09
C TYR A 404 -11.20 -4.11 -16.52
N PRO A 405 -12.30 -4.39 -15.78
CA PRO A 405 -13.17 -3.37 -15.17
C PRO A 405 -12.46 -2.64 -14.02
N SER A 406 -11.51 -1.79 -14.35
CA SER A 406 -10.69 -1.03 -13.41
C SER A 406 -11.45 0.20 -12.93
N VAL A 407 -11.80 0.21 -11.64
CA VAL A 407 -12.48 1.33 -10.96
C VAL A 407 -11.80 2.66 -11.26
N GLY A 408 -10.49 2.75 -10.97
CA GLY A 408 -9.75 3.99 -11.15
C GLY A 408 -9.68 4.45 -12.62
N ALA A 409 -9.57 3.51 -13.56
CA ALA A 409 -9.54 3.86 -14.98
C ALA A 409 -10.92 4.36 -15.43
N THR A 410 -12.00 3.67 -15.04
CA THR A 410 -13.37 4.11 -15.32
C THR A 410 -13.64 5.50 -14.77
N GLU A 411 -13.30 5.79 -13.51
CA GLU A 411 -13.49 7.11 -12.89
C GLU A 411 -12.68 8.20 -13.60
N THR A 412 -11.40 7.92 -13.91
CA THR A 412 -10.51 8.87 -14.61
C THR A 412 -11.07 9.22 -16.00
N LEU A 413 -11.46 8.21 -16.77
CA LEU A 413 -11.97 8.38 -18.13
C LEU A 413 -13.36 9.03 -18.12
N MET A 414 -14.20 8.74 -17.13
CA MET A 414 -15.50 9.38 -16.95
C MET A 414 -15.35 10.89 -16.72
N MET A 415 -14.42 11.31 -15.84
CA MET A 415 -14.14 12.73 -15.60
C MET A 415 -13.61 13.43 -16.86
N ALA A 416 -12.69 12.77 -17.58
CA ALA A 416 -12.15 13.30 -18.83
C ALA A 416 -13.23 13.46 -19.92
N ALA A 417 -14.04 12.42 -20.12
CA ALA A 417 -15.08 12.37 -21.14
C ALA A 417 -16.24 13.34 -20.87
N ALA A 418 -16.54 13.65 -19.61
CA ALA A 418 -17.60 14.59 -19.24
C ALA A 418 -17.39 16.01 -19.82
N LEU A 419 -16.15 16.38 -20.13
CA LEU A 419 -15.77 17.68 -20.69
C LEU A 419 -15.16 17.58 -22.10
N ALA A 420 -15.13 16.38 -22.70
CA ALA A 420 -14.59 16.16 -24.03
C ALA A 420 -15.56 16.67 -25.13
N ASP A 421 -15.03 17.00 -26.30
CA ASP A 421 -15.84 17.37 -27.46
C ASP A 421 -16.43 16.12 -28.12
N GLY A 422 -17.73 15.92 -27.98
CA GLY A 422 -18.48 14.85 -28.66
C GLY A 422 -18.99 13.75 -27.74
N HIS A 423 -19.28 12.59 -28.31
CA HIS A 423 -19.83 11.45 -27.60
C HIS A 423 -18.75 10.42 -27.27
N THR A 424 -18.78 9.88 -26.05
CA THR A 424 -17.85 8.86 -25.58
C THR A 424 -18.60 7.61 -25.15
N THR A 425 -18.10 6.44 -25.57
CA THR A 425 -18.57 5.13 -25.11
C THR A 425 -17.43 4.39 -24.43
N LEU A 426 -17.60 4.07 -23.14
CA LEU A 426 -16.65 3.24 -22.39
C LEU A 426 -17.28 1.88 -22.13
N SER A 427 -16.64 0.80 -22.56
CA SER A 427 -17.16 -0.57 -22.46
C SER A 427 -16.31 -1.42 -21.50
N ASN A 428 -16.95 -2.40 -20.85
CA ASN A 428 -16.38 -3.21 -19.77
C ASN A 428 -15.90 -2.35 -18.58
N VAL A 429 -16.68 -1.32 -18.25
CA VAL A 429 -16.38 -0.43 -17.12
C VAL A 429 -16.65 -1.10 -15.78
N ALA A 430 -16.01 -0.56 -14.75
CA ALA A 430 -16.30 -0.86 -13.36
C ALA A 430 -17.76 -0.49 -12.99
N GLN A 431 -18.40 -1.35 -12.20
CA GLN A 431 -19.82 -1.24 -11.82
C GLN A 431 -20.00 -0.88 -10.33
N GLU A 432 -18.90 -0.67 -9.63
CA GLU A 432 -18.83 -0.35 -8.22
C GLU A 432 -19.75 0.83 -7.85
N PRO A 433 -20.40 0.79 -6.67
CA PRO A 433 -21.23 1.90 -6.20
C PRO A 433 -20.52 3.26 -6.19
N GLU A 434 -19.20 3.26 -5.98
CA GLU A 434 -18.38 4.47 -6.00
C GLU A 434 -18.28 5.10 -7.40
N VAL A 435 -18.29 4.29 -8.46
CA VAL A 435 -18.34 4.75 -9.86
C VAL A 435 -19.70 5.38 -10.17
N VAL A 436 -20.78 4.76 -9.67
CA VAL A 436 -22.14 5.30 -9.77
C VAL A 436 -22.26 6.63 -9.05
N ASP A 437 -21.67 6.73 -7.86
CA ASP A 437 -21.67 7.95 -7.06
C ASP A 437 -20.93 9.10 -7.77
N LEU A 438 -19.77 8.83 -8.38
CA LEU A 438 -19.07 9.84 -9.19
C LEU A 438 -19.91 10.29 -10.40
N ALA A 439 -20.57 9.37 -11.10
CA ALA A 439 -21.44 9.71 -12.22
C ALA A 439 -22.62 10.59 -11.78
N ASN A 440 -23.25 10.25 -10.65
CA ASN A 440 -24.34 11.03 -10.07
C ASN A 440 -23.87 12.43 -9.65
N PHE A 441 -22.69 12.53 -9.02
CA PHE A 441 -22.07 13.81 -8.69
C PHE A 441 -21.83 14.68 -9.92
N LEU A 442 -21.18 14.13 -10.96
CA LEU A 442 -20.90 14.88 -12.20
C LEU A 442 -22.21 15.28 -12.91
N ASN A 443 -23.21 14.40 -12.95
CA ASN A 443 -24.54 14.72 -13.49
C ASN A 443 -25.24 15.83 -12.68
N SER A 444 -25.09 15.86 -11.35
CA SER A 444 -25.59 16.96 -10.52
C SER A 444 -24.91 18.30 -10.82
N CYS A 445 -23.67 18.26 -11.33
CA CYS A 445 -22.96 19.43 -11.87
C CYS A 445 -23.39 19.77 -13.32
N GLY A 446 -24.28 19.00 -13.93
CA GLY A 446 -24.80 19.22 -15.29
C GLY A 446 -24.24 18.28 -16.36
N ALA A 447 -23.41 17.29 -16.02
CA ALA A 447 -22.90 16.31 -16.99
C ALA A 447 -24.04 15.47 -17.62
N CYS A 448 -23.74 14.84 -18.75
CA CYS A 448 -24.64 13.89 -19.41
C CYS A 448 -24.00 12.51 -19.46
N ILE A 449 -24.05 11.80 -18.32
CA ILE A 449 -23.48 10.46 -18.14
C ILE A 449 -24.62 9.46 -17.93
N GLN A 450 -24.66 8.40 -18.75
CA GLN A 450 -25.65 7.33 -18.69
C GLN A 450 -24.96 5.96 -18.59
N GLY A 451 -25.68 4.98 -18.03
CA GLY A 451 -25.21 3.59 -17.94
C GLY A 451 -24.34 3.28 -16.72
N ALA A 452 -24.15 4.23 -15.79
CA ALA A 452 -23.42 3.97 -14.56
C ALA A 452 -24.08 2.85 -13.74
N GLY A 453 -23.27 1.89 -13.28
CA GLY A 453 -23.76 0.66 -12.64
C GLY A 453 -24.06 -0.48 -13.63
N THR A 454 -23.89 -0.23 -14.94
CA THR A 454 -23.84 -1.27 -15.98
C THR A 454 -22.41 -1.41 -16.50
N ASN A 455 -22.17 -2.37 -17.40
CA ASN A 455 -20.84 -2.58 -17.99
C ASN A 455 -20.47 -1.55 -19.09
N THR A 456 -21.34 -0.60 -19.42
CA THR A 456 -21.11 0.38 -20.50
C THR A 456 -21.53 1.78 -20.04
N LEU A 457 -20.65 2.77 -20.21
CA LEU A 457 -20.96 4.19 -20.03
C LEU A 457 -21.13 4.86 -21.39
N SER A 458 -22.18 5.67 -21.50
CA SER A 458 -22.42 6.56 -22.63
C SER A 458 -22.40 8.00 -22.10
N ILE A 459 -21.46 8.80 -22.59
CA ILE A 459 -21.14 10.12 -22.05
C ILE A 459 -21.19 11.13 -23.19
N SER A 460 -22.10 12.09 -23.11
CA SER A 460 -22.11 13.24 -24.02
C SER A 460 -21.36 14.38 -23.34
N GLY A 461 -20.17 14.69 -23.84
CA GLY A 461 -19.32 15.71 -23.23
C GLY A 461 -19.94 17.10 -23.38
N ILE A 462 -19.77 17.91 -22.34
CA ILE A 462 -20.32 19.26 -22.25
C ILE A 462 -19.22 20.29 -22.07
N ARG A 463 -19.51 21.56 -22.38
CA ARG A 463 -18.49 22.62 -22.31
C ARG A 463 -18.11 23.02 -20.89
N LYS A 464 -19.07 23.01 -19.96
CA LYS A 464 -18.91 23.56 -18.62
C LYS A 464 -19.80 22.83 -17.63
N LEU A 465 -19.25 22.48 -16.49
CA LEU A 465 -19.98 21.96 -15.33
C LEU A 465 -20.14 23.06 -14.27
N HIS A 466 -21.23 22.98 -13.52
CA HIS A 466 -21.66 23.98 -12.55
C HIS A 466 -21.49 23.50 -11.11
N GLY A 467 -21.62 24.43 -10.17
CA GLY A 467 -21.62 24.13 -8.74
C GLY A 467 -22.84 23.31 -8.34
N THR A 468 -22.72 22.56 -7.24
CA THR A 468 -23.78 21.69 -6.73
C THR A 468 -23.60 21.46 -5.23
N GLU A 469 -24.65 21.02 -4.56
CA GLU A 469 -24.58 20.42 -3.23
C GLU A 469 -24.71 18.90 -3.39
N TYR A 470 -23.79 18.14 -2.79
CA TYR A 470 -23.75 16.69 -2.96
C TYR A 470 -23.34 15.97 -1.68
N CYS A 471 -23.99 14.85 -1.41
CA CYS A 471 -23.73 14.02 -0.23
C CYS A 471 -23.15 12.68 -0.68
N VAL A 472 -21.93 12.36 -0.22
CA VAL A 472 -21.25 11.11 -0.56
C VAL A 472 -21.97 9.92 0.07
N ILE A 473 -22.09 8.82 -0.70
CA ILE A 473 -22.77 7.61 -0.23
C ILE A 473 -22.10 7.00 1.03
N PRO A 474 -22.83 6.23 1.86
CA PRO A 474 -22.23 5.53 3.00
C PRO A 474 -21.18 4.48 2.60
N ASP A 475 -20.16 4.29 3.44
CA ASP A 475 -19.06 3.37 3.18
C ASP A 475 -19.49 1.90 3.34
N ARG A 476 -19.72 1.23 2.22
CA ARG A 476 -20.06 -0.20 2.19
C ARG A 476 -18.95 -1.10 2.74
N ILE A 477 -17.68 -0.69 2.68
CA ILE A 477 -16.57 -1.48 3.23
C ILE A 477 -16.51 -1.32 4.75
N GLU A 478 -16.75 -0.12 5.27
CA GLU A 478 -16.90 0.07 6.71
C GLU A 478 -18.10 -0.70 7.25
N ALA A 479 -19.27 -0.56 6.64
CA ALA A 479 -20.48 -1.30 7.02
C ALA A 479 -20.24 -2.82 6.99
N GLY A 480 -19.63 -3.34 5.92
CA GLY A 480 -19.23 -4.75 5.84
C GLY A 480 -18.25 -5.17 6.93
N THR A 481 -17.33 -4.29 7.33
CA THR A 481 -16.40 -4.54 8.44
C THR A 481 -17.15 -4.69 9.77
N PHE A 482 -18.13 -3.83 10.06
CA PHE A 482 -18.95 -3.95 11.28
C PHE A 482 -19.90 -5.15 11.26
N LEU A 483 -20.43 -5.52 10.08
CA LEU A 483 -21.19 -6.78 9.94
C LEU A 483 -20.30 -7.99 10.31
N ILE A 484 -19.06 -8.00 9.83
CA ILE A 484 -18.10 -9.07 10.16
C ILE A 484 -17.65 -8.98 11.62
N ALA A 485 -17.51 -7.78 12.18
CA ALA A 485 -17.21 -7.57 13.60
C ALA A 485 -18.29 -8.21 14.48
N ALA A 486 -19.56 -7.98 14.19
CA ALA A 486 -20.66 -8.61 14.92
C ALA A 486 -20.66 -10.14 14.75
N ALA A 487 -20.34 -10.63 13.55
CA ALA A 487 -20.26 -12.06 13.28
C ALA A 487 -19.12 -12.75 14.05
N ILE A 488 -17.92 -12.16 14.08
CA ILE A 488 -16.77 -12.77 14.73
C ILE A 488 -16.92 -12.75 16.26
N THR A 489 -17.62 -11.76 16.82
CA THR A 489 -17.91 -11.65 18.25
C THR A 489 -19.26 -12.26 18.67
N ARG A 490 -19.95 -12.97 17.76
CA ARG A 490 -21.27 -13.61 18.01
C ARG A 490 -22.29 -12.65 18.66
N SER A 491 -22.38 -11.46 18.07
CA SER A 491 -23.06 -10.31 18.66
C SER A 491 -24.24 -9.85 17.82
N SER A 492 -25.09 -9.00 18.41
CA SER A 492 -26.15 -8.31 17.68
C SER A 492 -25.94 -6.81 17.75
N ILE A 493 -25.79 -6.19 16.58
CA ILE A 493 -25.64 -4.74 16.43
C ILE A 493 -26.54 -4.23 15.31
N SER A 494 -26.85 -2.94 15.36
CA SER A 494 -27.48 -2.20 14.27
C SER A 494 -26.47 -1.22 13.64
N MET A 495 -26.68 -0.84 12.39
CA MET A 495 -25.85 0.16 11.72
C MET A 495 -26.63 1.01 10.73
N ASN A 496 -26.29 2.28 10.64
CA ASN A 496 -26.83 3.27 9.69
C ASN A 496 -25.85 4.43 9.53
N PRO A 497 -25.96 5.26 8.48
CA PRO A 497 -26.69 4.98 7.25
C PRO A 497 -25.99 3.88 6.44
N VAL A 498 -26.75 3.02 5.78
CA VAL A 498 -26.22 2.00 4.85
C VAL A 498 -27.13 1.87 3.65
N ILE A 499 -26.59 1.44 2.51
CA ILE A 499 -27.39 1.08 1.34
C ILE A 499 -27.30 -0.44 1.16
N PRO A 500 -28.29 -1.24 1.63
CA PRO A 500 -28.19 -2.70 1.64
C PRO A 500 -27.83 -3.32 0.30
N LYS A 501 -28.29 -2.73 -0.81
CA LYS A 501 -27.99 -3.18 -2.17
C LYS A 501 -26.49 -3.17 -2.50
N HIS A 502 -25.72 -2.22 -1.96
CA HIS A 502 -24.27 -2.13 -2.17
C HIS A 502 -23.50 -3.26 -1.46
N LEU A 503 -24.16 -3.96 -0.54
CA LEU A 503 -23.61 -5.03 0.30
C LEU A 503 -24.19 -6.41 -0.04
N ALA A 504 -24.95 -6.54 -1.14
CA ALA A 504 -25.72 -7.75 -1.44
C ALA A 504 -24.87 -9.03 -1.36
N SER A 505 -23.73 -9.08 -2.05
CA SER A 505 -22.83 -10.25 -2.04
C SER A 505 -22.26 -10.57 -0.65
N VAL A 506 -21.99 -9.55 0.16
CA VAL A 506 -21.47 -9.69 1.53
C VAL A 506 -22.55 -10.23 2.46
N ILE A 507 -23.75 -9.67 2.39
CA ILE A 507 -24.92 -10.08 3.18
C ILE A 507 -25.25 -11.55 2.90
N GLU A 508 -25.29 -11.95 1.62
CA GLU A 508 -25.55 -13.34 1.25
C GLU A 508 -24.49 -14.32 1.76
N LYS A 509 -23.21 -13.94 1.73
CA LYS A 509 -22.14 -14.76 2.32
C LYS A 509 -22.26 -14.88 3.83
N LEU A 510 -22.54 -13.79 4.54
CA LEU A 510 -22.74 -13.83 5.99
C LEU A 510 -23.99 -14.63 6.38
N ARG A 511 -25.06 -14.58 5.58
CA ARG A 511 -26.24 -15.44 5.74
C ARG A 511 -25.90 -16.92 5.58
N THR A 512 -25.12 -17.26 4.55
CA THR A 512 -24.64 -18.64 4.32
C THR A 512 -23.80 -19.16 5.47
N ILE A 513 -22.99 -18.29 6.10
CA ILE A 513 -22.19 -18.61 7.29
C ILE A 513 -23.06 -18.82 8.54
N GLY A 514 -24.29 -18.31 8.57
CA GLY A 514 -25.24 -18.48 9.68
C GLY A 514 -25.66 -17.18 10.37
N CYS A 515 -25.38 -16.01 9.80
CA CYS A 515 -25.81 -14.73 10.33
C CYS A 515 -27.22 -14.37 9.86
N GLN A 516 -28.07 -13.89 10.77
CA GLN A 516 -29.37 -13.31 10.46
C GLN A 516 -29.20 -11.81 10.25
N ILE A 517 -29.35 -11.35 9.00
CA ILE A 517 -29.24 -9.94 8.63
C ILE A 517 -30.60 -9.46 8.15
N GLN A 518 -31.13 -8.43 8.81
CA GLN A 518 -32.42 -7.82 8.53
C GLN A 518 -32.24 -6.36 8.12
N VAL A 519 -32.98 -5.93 7.10
CA VAL A 519 -33.15 -4.53 6.74
C VAL A 519 -34.23 -3.98 7.66
N THR A 520 -33.86 -3.15 8.64
CA THR A 520 -34.81 -2.61 9.64
C THR A 520 -35.49 -1.33 9.15
N ARG A 521 -34.77 -0.55 8.33
CA ARG A 521 -35.25 0.62 7.58
C ARG A 521 -34.55 0.63 6.22
N SER A 522 -34.97 1.49 5.29
CA SER A 522 -34.35 1.60 3.96
C SER A 522 -32.84 1.85 4.01
N ASP A 523 -32.36 2.48 5.08
CA ASP A 523 -30.99 2.93 5.31
C ASP A 523 -30.31 2.25 6.51
N SER A 524 -30.88 1.15 7.04
CA SER A 524 -30.41 0.53 8.28
C SER A 524 -30.40 -0.98 8.19
N LEU A 525 -29.34 -1.58 8.74
CA LEU A 525 -29.17 -3.02 8.86
C LEU A 525 -29.05 -3.41 10.33
N ARG A 526 -29.65 -4.54 10.68
CA ARG A 526 -29.40 -5.23 11.94
C ARG A 526 -28.88 -6.62 11.66
N ILE A 527 -27.82 -7.00 12.36
CA ILE A 527 -27.27 -8.34 12.33
C ILE A 527 -27.47 -9.01 13.69
N ASN A 528 -27.77 -10.29 13.65
CA ASN A 528 -27.77 -11.18 14.80
C ASN A 528 -27.11 -12.50 14.37
N CYS A 529 -26.18 -13.02 15.16
CA CYS A 529 -25.36 -14.17 14.77
C CYS A 529 -25.66 -15.36 15.67
N ALA A 530 -25.79 -16.54 15.05
CA ALA A 530 -25.86 -17.79 15.81
C ALA A 530 -24.52 -18.04 16.53
N GLU A 531 -24.56 -18.78 17.65
CA GLU A 531 -23.35 -19.17 18.38
C GLU A 531 -22.38 -19.98 17.52
N MET A 532 -22.93 -20.91 16.72
CA MET A 532 -22.16 -21.74 15.79
C MET A 532 -22.30 -21.19 14.36
N LEU A 533 -21.18 -20.69 13.82
CA LEU A 533 -21.07 -20.28 12.41
C LEU A 533 -20.38 -21.37 11.59
N ARG A 534 -20.73 -21.46 10.31
CA ARG A 534 -20.26 -22.48 9.37
C ARG A 534 -19.21 -21.92 8.41
N SER A 535 -18.32 -22.80 7.97
CA SER A 535 -17.36 -22.52 6.89
C SER A 535 -18.05 -22.09 5.59
N CYS A 536 -17.35 -21.32 4.77
CA CYS A 536 -17.86 -20.84 3.50
C CYS A 536 -16.73 -20.65 2.48
N ASN A 537 -16.97 -21.07 1.24
CA ASN A 537 -16.05 -20.80 0.15
C ASN A 537 -16.35 -19.43 -0.48
N VAL A 538 -15.30 -18.62 -0.68
CA VAL A 538 -15.42 -17.28 -1.23
C VAL A 538 -14.35 -17.04 -2.28
N LYS A 539 -14.78 -16.46 -3.41
CA LYS A 539 -13.92 -15.96 -4.47
C LYS A 539 -14.20 -14.47 -4.62
N THR A 540 -13.18 -13.64 -4.54
CA THR A 540 -13.33 -12.20 -4.79
C THR A 540 -13.58 -11.96 -6.27
N LEU A 541 -14.38 -10.96 -6.62
CA LEU A 541 -14.63 -10.56 -8.00
C LEU A 541 -14.87 -9.04 -8.04
N PRO A 542 -14.76 -8.38 -9.21
CA PRO A 542 -15.31 -7.04 -9.41
C PRO A 542 -16.78 -6.97 -8.99
N TYR A 543 -17.26 -5.78 -8.61
CA TYR A 543 -18.66 -5.60 -8.25
C TYR A 543 -19.58 -6.03 -9.43
N PRO A 544 -20.70 -6.74 -9.18
CA PRO A 544 -21.38 -6.99 -7.90
C PRO A 544 -20.90 -8.22 -7.10
N GLY A 545 -19.77 -8.82 -7.47
CA GLY A 545 -19.18 -9.95 -6.75
C GLY A 545 -18.70 -9.63 -5.32
N PHE A 546 -18.09 -10.61 -4.65
CA PHE A 546 -17.58 -10.39 -3.29
C PHE A 546 -16.36 -9.46 -3.35
N PRO A 547 -16.36 -8.32 -2.62
CA PRO A 547 -15.32 -7.31 -2.76
C PRO A 547 -14.01 -7.76 -2.10
N THR A 548 -12.91 -7.66 -2.84
CA THR A 548 -11.53 -7.86 -2.33
C THR A 548 -11.23 -6.99 -1.10
N ASP A 549 -11.91 -5.85 -0.95
CA ASP A 549 -11.74 -4.96 0.20
C ASP A 549 -12.26 -5.50 1.54
N LEU A 550 -13.16 -6.49 1.52
CA LEU A 550 -13.68 -7.19 2.72
C LEU A 550 -13.10 -8.60 2.87
N GLN A 551 -12.25 -9.01 1.94
CA GLN A 551 -11.63 -10.32 1.95
C GLN A 551 -10.77 -10.57 3.21
N PRO A 552 -9.91 -9.64 3.67
CA PRO A 552 -9.11 -9.87 4.88
C PRO A 552 -9.94 -10.05 6.16
N GLN A 553 -10.99 -9.24 6.30
CA GLN A 553 -11.90 -9.26 7.45
C GLN A 553 -12.68 -10.57 7.46
N LEU A 554 -13.16 -11.00 6.28
CA LEU A 554 -13.83 -12.30 6.16
C LEU A 554 -12.89 -13.45 6.48
N MET A 555 -11.64 -13.42 6.01
CA MET A 555 -10.63 -14.43 6.37
C MET A 555 -10.52 -14.58 7.90
N SER A 556 -10.48 -13.47 8.63
CA SER A 556 -10.44 -13.48 10.10
C SER A 556 -11.68 -14.16 10.68
N LEU A 557 -12.88 -13.85 10.19
CA LEU A 557 -14.12 -14.53 10.60
C LEU A 557 -14.05 -16.04 10.37
N LEU A 558 -13.60 -16.45 9.18
CA LEU A 558 -13.55 -17.87 8.79
C LEU A 558 -12.61 -18.70 9.68
N THR A 559 -11.59 -18.10 10.30
CA THR A 559 -10.75 -18.80 11.30
C THR A 559 -11.54 -19.24 12.53
N THR A 560 -12.69 -18.62 12.79
CA THR A 560 -13.58 -18.88 13.94
C THR A 560 -14.83 -19.69 13.56
N CYS A 561 -14.96 -20.09 12.30
CA CYS A 561 -16.11 -20.84 11.79
C CYS A 561 -15.87 -22.36 11.86
N SER A 562 -16.91 -23.16 11.97
CA SER A 562 -16.80 -24.62 11.96
C SER A 562 -16.55 -25.17 10.54
N GLY A 563 -15.48 -25.94 10.38
CA GLY A 563 -15.11 -26.62 9.14
C GLY A 563 -14.05 -25.89 8.32
N GLN A 564 -13.79 -26.43 7.12
CA GLN A 564 -12.80 -25.90 6.19
C GLN A 564 -13.43 -24.92 5.21
N SER A 565 -12.80 -23.75 5.07
CA SER A 565 -13.18 -22.71 4.11
C SER A 565 -12.08 -22.53 3.07
N VAL A 566 -12.45 -22.28 1.82
CA VAL A 566 -11.53 -21.91 0.75
C VAL A 566 -11.79 -20.48 0.34
N LEU A 567 -10.76 -19.65 0.41
CA LEU A 567 -10.80 -18.27 -0.02
C LEU A 567 -9.85 -18.08 -1.20
N GLU A 568 -10.36 -17.58 -2.34
CA GLU A 568 -9.59 -17.25 -3.53
C GLU A 568 -9.63 -15.74 -3.80
N GLU A 569 -8.46 -15.10 -3.88
CA GLU A 569 -8.29 -13.69 -4.25
C GLU A 569 -7.91 -13.58 -5.73
N THR A 570 -8.68 -12.85 -6.53
CA THR A 570 -8.47 -12.75 -7.99
C THR A 570 -8.38 -11.32 -8.50
N VAL A 571 -8.46 -10.33 -7.62
CA VAL A 571 -8.33 -8.91 -7.96
C VAL A 571 -6.91 -8.43 -7.68
N PHE A 572 -6.32 -8.81 -6.54
CA PHE A 572 -4.97 -8.39 -6.16
C PHE A 572 -4.12 -9.55 -5.64
N GLU A 573 -3.14 -9.97 -6.43
CA GLU A 573 -2.26 -11.12 -6.14
C GLU A 573 -1.54 -11.04 -4.79
N GLY A 574 -1.22 -9.83 -4.31
CA GLY A 574 -0.51 -9.60 -3.05
C GLY A 574 -1.41 -9.42 -1.83
N ARG A 575 -2.73 -9.57 -1.96
CA ARG A 575 -3.70 -9.26 -0.89
C ARG A 575 -4.04 -10.45 -0.01
N MET A 576 -3.01 -11.13 0.48
CA MET A 576 -3.13 -12.28 1.39
C MET A 576 -2.19 -12.20 2.60
N ARG A 577 -1.46 -11.09 2.76
CA ARG A 577 -0.41 -10.94 3.78
C ARG A 577 -0.92 -11.05 5.22
N GLN A 578 -2.18 -10.68 5.46
CA GLN A 578 -2.82 -10.85 6.77
C GLN A 578 -2.82 -12.31 7.25
N ALA A 579 -2.72 -13.29 6.35
CA ALA A 579 -2.71 -14.70 6.73
C ALA A 579 -1.56 -15.05 7.67
N GLU A 580 -0.36 -14.49 7.43
CA GLU A 580 0.83 -14.73 8.27
C GLU A 580 0.63 -14.14 9.67
N GLU A 581 0.08 -12.94 9.78
CA GLU A 581 -0.23 -12.30 11.06
C GLU A 581 -1.36 -13.01 11.81
N LEU A 582 -2.37 -13.53 11.10
CA LEU A 582 -3.42 -14.37 11.70
C LEU A 582 -2.86 -15.71 12.21
N GLN A 583 -1.87 -16.30 11.53
CA GLN A 583 -1.19 -17.52 12.01
C GLN A 583 -0.45 -17.27 13.32
N LYS A 584 0.12 -16.08 13.55
CA LYS A 584 0.72 -15.71 14.85
C LYS A 584 -0.30 -15.71 15.99
N LEU A 585 -1.56 -15.36 15.68
CA LEU A 585 -2.68 -15.49 16.62
C LEU A 585 -3.15 -16.94 16.79
N GLY A 586 -2.57 -17.92 16.09
CA GLY A 586 -2.95 -19.33 16.17
C GLY A 586 -3.92 -19.82 15.08
N ALA A 587 -4.22 -19.00 14.08
CA ALA A 587 -5.10 -19.41 12.98
C ALA A 587 -4.47 -20.53 12.13
N GLN A 588 -5.29 -21.52 11.73
CA GLN A 588 -4.85 -22.60 10.85
C GLN A 588 -5.13 -22.26 9.39
N ILE A 589 -4.20 -21.55 8.77
CA ILE A 589 -4.30 -21.12 7.37
C ILE A 589 -3.17 -21.78 6.58
N LYS A 590 -3.50 -22.36 5.42
CA LYS A 590 -2.52 -22.83 4.43
C LYS A 590 -2.66 -22.01 3.17
N MET A 591 -1.57 -21.38 2.76
CA MET A 591 -1.53 -20.57 1.54
C MET A 591 -1.04 -21.39 0.36
N SER A 592 -1.69 -21.20 -0.79
CA SER A 592 -1.25 -21.68 -2.10
C SER A 592 -1.49 -20.58 -3.13
N ARG A 593 -0.44 -19.81 -3.46
CA ARG A 593 -0.53 -18.60 -4.29
C ARG A 593 -1.59 -17.62 -3.75
N ASN A 594 -2.67 -17.43 -4.51
CA ASN A 594 -3.81 -16.56 -4.23
C ASN A 594 -5.00 -17.30 -3.59
N ILE A 595 -4.78 -18.54 -3.12
CA ILE A 595 -5.79 -19.35 -2.43
C ILE A 595 -5.35 -19.56 -0.99
N ALA A 596 -6.27 -19.33 -0.06
CA ALA A 596 -6.13 -19.63 1.36
C ALA A 596 -7.10 -20.76 1.74
N ILE A 597 -6.56 -21.86 2.27
CA ILE A 597 -7.33 -22.93 2.89
C ILE A 597 -7.33 -22.68 4.38
N ILE A 598 -8.50 -22.37 4.93
CA ILE A 598 -8.69 -21.93 6.32
C ILE A 598 -9.43 -23.04 7.06
N ASN A 599 -8.77 -23.66 8.03
CA ASN A 599 -9.42 -24.63 8.90
C ASN A 599 -9.87 -23.91 10.17
N GLY A 600 -11.14 -23.55 10.25
CA GLY A 600 -11.70 -23.05 11.49
C GLY A 600 -12.05 -24.21 12.43
N LYS A 601 -12.33 -23.92 13.71
CA LYS A 601 -12.61 -24.95 14.71
C LYS A 601 -14.10 -25.19 14.92
N GLU A 602 -14.42 -26.43 15.29
CA GLU A 602 -15.79 -26.85 15.61
C GLU A 602 -16.38 -26.13 16.83
N THR A 603 -15.56 -25.81 17.84
CA THR A 603 -15.96 -25.07 19.05
C THR A 603 -14.85 -24.13 19.56
N GLY A 604 -15.25 -22.97 20.11
CA GLY A 604 -14.37 -22.00 20.77
C GLY A 604 -13.63 -21.02 19.83
N SER A 605 -12.84 -20.11 20.42
CA SER A 605 -11.91 -19.25 19.69
C SER A 605 -10.54 -19.92 19.62
N LEU A 606 -10.02 -20.07 18.41
CA LEU A 606 -8.68 -20.58 18.13
C LEU A 606 -7.58 -19.55 18.37
N LEU A 607 -7.99 -18.30 18.57
CA LEU A 607 -7.09 -17.18 18.50
C LEU A 607 -6.62 -16.80 19.89
N TYR A 608 -5.33 -16.55 20.03
CA TYR A 608 -4.70 -16.05 21.24
C TYR A 608 -4.12 -14.67 20.95
N GLY A 609 -4.22 -13.79 21.94
CA GLY A 609 -3.66 -12.45 21.87
C GLY A 609 -2.14 -12.51 21.72
N ALA A 610 -1.62 -11.79 20.73
CA ALA A 610 -0.19 -11.66 20.47
C ALA A 610 0.11 -10.32 19.77
N PRO A 611 1.38 -9.89 19.71
CA PRO A 611 1.80 -8.79 18.85
C PRO A 611 1.68 -9.16 17.36
N VAL A 612 1.06 -8.28 16.57
CA VAL A 612 0.86 -8.44 15.13
C VAL A 612 1.04 -7.10 14.40
N LEU A 613 1.37 -7.15 13.11
CA LEU A 613 1.68 -5.97 12.30
C LEU A 613 0.63 -5.74 11.19
N ALA A 614 -0.02 -4.57 11.19
CA ALA A 614 -0.88 -4.16 10.08
C ALA A 614 -0.04 -3.75 8.85
N THR A 615 -0.05 -4.58 7.80
CA THR A 615 0.69 -4.33 6.55
C THR A 615 -0.02 -3.41 5.57
N ASP A 616 -1.34 -3.29 5.70
CA ASP A 616 -2.19 -2.39 4.91
C ASP A 616 -3.50 -2.08 5.64
N LEU A 617 -4.30 -1.20 5.03
CA LEU A 617 -5.57 -0.72 5.58
C LEU A 617 -6.54 -1.84 5.98
N ARG A 618 -6.79 -2.79 5.07
CA ARG A 618 -7.84 -3.80 5.27
C ARG A 618 -7.29 -5.01 6.04
N ALA A 619 -6.01 -5.33 5.86
CA ALA A 619 -5.31 -6.28 6.73
C ALA A 619 -5.30 -5.81 8.19
N GLY A 620 -5.04 -4.54 8.46
CA GLY A 620 -5.07 -4.00 9.82
C GLY A 620 -6.45 -4.10 10.47
N ALA A 621 -7.52 -3.78 9.74
CA ALA A 621 -8.88 -3.98 10.24
C ALA A 621 -9.21 -5.45 10.50
N ALA A 622 -8.73 -6.36 9.65
CA ALA A 622 -8.86 -7.80 9.85
C ALA A 622 -8.21 -8.26 11.17
N LEU A 623 -7.00 -7.78 11.46
CA LEU A 623 -6.30 -8.07 12.72
C LEU A 623 -7.03 -7.50 13.94
N VAL A 624 -7.65 -6.32 13.83
CA VAL A 624 -8.52 -5.78 14.88
C VAL A 624 -9.68 -6.73 15.14
N LEU A 625 -10.38 -7.20 14.09
CA LEU A 625 -11.49 -8.15 14.24
C LEU A 625 -11.05 -9.48 14.85
N ALA A 626 -9.90 -10.00 14.43
CA ALA A 626 -9.30 -11.20 15.00
C ALA A 626 -9.01 -11.00 16.51
N GLY A 627 -8.43 -9.86 16.89
CA GLY A 627 -8.18 -9.47 18.28
C GLY A 627 -9.45 -9.43 19.13
N LEU A 628 -10.58 -8.95 18.60
CA LEU A 628 -11.87 -8.94 19.32
C LEU A 628 -12.34 -10.36 19.71
N SER A 629 -11.98 -11.39 18.93
CA SER A 629 -12.35 -12.77 19.23
C SER A 629 -11.25 -13.59 19.93
N ALA A 630 -10.03 -13.07 20.01
CA ALA A 630 -8.89 -13.76 20.61
C ALA A 630 -8.98 -13.87 22.14
N GLU A 631 -8.33 -14.88 22.71
CA GLU A 631 -8.10 -15.00 24.15
C GLU A 631 -6.92 -14.15 24.59
N GLY A 632 -7.16 -13.24 25.54
CA GLY A 632 -6.13 -12.32 26.04
C GLY A 632 -6.06 -11.03 25.22
N THR A 633 -4.89 -10.42 25.18
CA THR A 633 -4.66 -9.10 24.61
C THR A 633 -3.83 -9.18 23.34
N THR A 634 -4.34 -8.57 22.26
CA THR A 634 -3.64 -8.43 20.98
C THR A 634 -3.08 -7.02 20.85
N TYR A 635 -1.80 -6.90 20.51
CA TYR A 635 -1.15 -5.62 20.20
C TYR A 635 -0.98 -5.49 18.70
N ILE A 636 -1.60 -4.48 18.09
CA ILE A 636 -1.65 -4.31 16.62
C ILE A 636 -0.88 -3.07 16.22
N GLU A 637 0.28 -3.26 15.64
CA GLU A 637 1.13 -2.19 15.12
C GLU A 637 0.74 -1.75 13.72
N GLY A 638 1.32 -0.63 13.26
CA GLY A 638 1.03 -0.11 11.92
C GLY A 638 -0.36 0.52 11.81
N ILE A 639 -0.95 1.01 12.91
CA ILE A 639 -2.31 1.57 12.93
C ILE A 639 -2.51 2.77 11.99
N SER A 640 -1.41 3.44 11.61
CA SER A 640 -1.41 4.47 10.57
C SER A 640 -1.91 3.96 9.22
N HIS A 641 -1.81 2.66 8.93
CA HIS A 641 -2.45 2.04 7.77
C HIS A 641 -3.97 1.97 7.92
N ILE A 642 -4.48 1.68 9.12
CA ILE A 642 -5.92 1.59 9.42
C ILE A 642 -6.56 2.97 9.33
N ASP A 643 -5.90 4.00 9.88
CA ASP A 643 -6.37 5.38 9.89
C ASP A 643 -6.45 6.04 8.50
N ARG A 644 -6.02 5.33 7.45
CA ARG A 644 -6.19 5.76 6.06
C ARG A 644 -7.56 5.41 5.48
N GLY A 645 -8.34 4.56 6.14
CA GLY A 645 -9.61 4.11 5.57
C GLY A 645 -10.66 3.58 6.55
N TYR A 646 -10.47 3.81 7.85
CA TYR A 646 -11.51 3.72 8.85
C TYR A 646 -11.48 4.96 9.73
N GLU A 647 -12.62 5.63 9.85
CA GLU A 647 -12.72 6.84 10.66
C GLU A 647 -12.98 6.45 12.10
N LYS A 648 -11.99 6.70 12.98
CA LYS A 648 -12.12 6.49 14.43
C LYS A 648 -12.61 5.08 14.79
N LEU A 649 -12.04 4.06 14.14
CA LEU A 649 -12.43 2.65 14.29
C LEU A 649 -12.49 2.23 15.77
N ASP A 650 -11.48 2.61 16.55
CA ASP A 650 -11.36 2.30 17.97
C ASP A 650 -12.50 2.94 18.79
N LEU A 651 -12.90 4.18 18.49
CA LEU A 651 -14.01 4.84 19.17
C LEU A 651 -15.34 4.17 18.81
N LYS A 652 -15.58 3.87 17.54
CA LYS A 652 -16.81 3.19 17.10
C LYS A 652 -16.94 1.80 17.73
N LEU A 653 -15.84 1.05 17.82
CA LEU A 653 -15.83 -0.26 18.49
C LEU A 653 -16.03 -0.14 20.01
N ARG A 654 -15.40 0.84 20.67
CA ARG A 654 -15.62 1.12 22.10
C ARG A 654 -17.08 1.46 22.40
N LEU A 655 -17.73 2.27 21.56
CA LEU A 655 -19.15 2.60 21.69
C LEU A 655 -20.05 1.35 21.58
N LEU A 656 -19.58 0.30 20.90
CA LEU A 656 -20.25 -1.00 20.85
C LEU A 656 -19.87 -1.94 22.01
N GLY A 657 -19.00 -1.53 22.93
CA GLY A 657 -18.58 -2.31 24.10
C GLY A 657 -17.25 -3.08 23.94
N ALA A 658 -16.52 -2.89 22.84
CA ALA A 658 -15.19 -3.48 22.70
C ALA A 658 -14.17 -2.87 23.67
N SER A 659 -13.23 -3.69 24.15
CA SER A 659 -12.05 -3.23 24.89
C SER A 659 -10.91 -3.01 23.90
N ILE A 660 -10.83 -1.78 23.39
CA ILE A 660 -9.79 -1.35 22.45
C ILE A 660 -9.32 0.05 22.80
N GLN A 661 -8.01 0.25 22.82
CA GLN A 661 -7.41 1.56 23.04
C GLN A 661 -6.14 1.74 22.20
N ARG A 662 -5.79 3.00 21.96
CA ARG A 662 -4.46 3.35 21.45
C ARG A 662 -3.50 3.34 22.63
N ALA A 663 -2.41 2.59 22.51
CA ALA A 663 -1.41 2.44 23.55
C ALA A 663 0.00 2.47 22.94
N PRO A 664 1.02 2.90 23.70
CA PRO A 664 2.40 2.65 23.33
C PRO A 664 2.75 1.17 23.56
N CYS A 665 3.37 0.51 22.59
CA CYS A 665 3.87 -0.86 22.75
C CYS A 665 5.28 -1.03 22.17
N LEU A 666 5.94 -2.13 22.56
CA LEU A 666 7.19 -2.57 21.97
C LEU A 666 6.95 -3.06 20.53
N PRO A 667 7.85 -2.78 19.58
CA PRO A 667 7.75 -3.27 18.22
C PRO A 667 7.63 -4.80 18.14
N ALA A 668 6.78 -5.30 17.25
CA ALA A 668 6.41 -6.71 17.16
C ALA A 668 7.59 -7.60 16.78
N GLU A 669 8.58 -7.02 16.11
CA GLU A 669 9.86 -7.66 15.76
C GLU A 669 10.73 -7.93 16.99
N LEU A 670 10.59 -7.14 18.06
CA LEU A 670 11.40 -7.21 19.28
C LEU A 670 10.76 -8.06 20.40
N THR A 671 9.50 -8.46 20.25
CA THR A 671 8.78 -9.31 21.22
C THR A 671 8.96 -10.81 20.99
N LEU A 672 9.81 -11.21 20.04
CA LEU A 672 10.08 -12.61 19.68
C LEU A 672 11.36 -13.20 20.31
N GLU A 673 12.19 -12.37 20.95
CA GLU A 673 13.30 -12.80 21.83
C GLU A 673 12.80 -12.95 23.27
#